data_AF-A0A932BPF7-F1
#
_entry.id   AF-A0A932BPF7-F1
#
_cell.length_a   1.000
_cell.length_b   1.000
_cell.length_c   1.000
_cell.angle_alpha   90.00
_cell.angle_beta   90.00
_cell.angle_gamma   90.00
#
_symmetry.space_group_name_H-M   'P 1'
#
loop_
_entity.id
_entity.type
_entity.pdbx_description
1 polymer ?
#
loop_
_entity_poly.entity_id
_entity_poly.type
_entity_poly.pdbx_seq_one_letter_code
_entity_poly.pdbx_strand_id
1 'polypeptide(L)'
;MGSNMAENHPIAFRFALQAKEKNGATLIHVDPRFTRTSALADLYAPVRAGSDIAFLGGIIRYILEGDHYFKEYVLNYSNAATILEEGYQDTEDLDGLFSGFVSSEKAYDGTTWQYRGMDVPAAFSEHFTHHGDSGLSPDEQNVRAKEIQHRPPTTDPTLQDPRCVFQVLKRHYARYTPEEVERVSGCPRETFLAVCEALVRNSGRERTTAWCYAVGWTHHTTGVQMIRAAAIVQTLLGNIGRPGGGILALRGHASIQGSTDIPTLYNLLPGYLTQPSAQKRHATLAEYLAAETAPTGWWHNYPKYVVSLLRAWYGDAAAETNDWRYDWLPKIVGDHSQLPMTLAMQDGSIKGLLLMGQNPAVGGHNTPVVRKGLANLEWLVVREVFESESASFWYRSPEVERGELRTRDIGTEIFLLPAALPGEKEGTFTNTHRLIQWHDQVVDPPGDCRSETWFFYHLGKRLKALYEDSTDPRDAALRHLTWDYPTKGQREEPDVETILREINGYTWPGRHQIADFKDLKDDGSTAAGCWIYTGVFPEDGHNTTRDRVADGPEGPGSHLGWAFAWPSNRRLMYNRASADPAGKPWSERKRYLWWDARAARWVGKDNPDFPADRPPDFEPDWTRAPLTGMDAHDGRSPFMMAGDGKAWLFAPSGLKDGPLPTHYEPKESPVRNPLYGQQDNPAIKTWDRPDNPYHAIGDPAYPYVITTYRLTEHHAGGIPTRFVPTTAELQPEGFLELSPELGAQLGITTGDPVVVSTARGSIESKALVTDRMQPLQVAGHTVHQVGMPWHFGWQGYATGDVANTLTSIVGDPNSSIHEGKAFTCNVRKGRLDQAPAQS
;
A
#
# COMPACT_ATOMS: atom_id res chain seq x y z
N MET A 1 -11.02 9.17 7.62
CA MET A 1 -9.95 8.98 8.62
C MET A 1 -8.70 8.51 7.89
N GLY A 2 -7.52 9.05 8.21
CA GLY A 2 -6.28 8.70 7.51
C GLY A 2 -6.20 9.22 6.05
N SER A 3 -7.06 10.17 5.68
CA SER A 3 -7.09 10.82 4.36
C SER A 3 -7.76 12.18 4.43
N ASN A 4 -7.15 13.15 3.75
CA ASN A 4 -7.73 14.45 3.44
C ASN A 4 -8.19 14.47 1.97
N MET A 5 -9.34 13.84 1.72
CA MET A 5 -9.83 13.52 0.37
C MET A 5 -10.17 14.76 -0.47
N ALA A 6 -10.67 15.83 0.14
CA ALA A 6 -11.00 17.08 -0.57
C ALA A 6 -9.76 17.78 -1.14
N GLU A 7 -8.57 17.51 -0.60
CA GLU A 7 -7.32 18.10 -1.08
C GLU A 7 -6.53 17.15 -1.97
N ASN A 8 -6.45 15.88 -1.59
CA ASN A 8 -5.60 14.90 -2.28
C ASN A 8 -6.32 14.16 -3.41
N HIS A 9 -7.65 14.15 -3.38
CA HIS A 9 -8.50 13.47 -4.37
C HIS A 9 -9.76 14.31 -4.66
N PRO A 10 -9.63 15.61 -4.99
CA PRO A 10 -10.74 16.57 -5.01
C PRO A 10 -11.88 16.14 -5.92
N ILE A 11 -11.56 15.58 -7.10
CA ILE A 11 -12.58 15.10 -8.05
C ILE A 11 -13.33 13.88 -7.50
N ALA A 12 -12.65 12.97 -6.81
CA ALA A 12 -13.30 11.83 -6.19
C ALA A 12 -14.18 12.27 -5.00
N PHE A 13 -13.80 13.32 -4.28
CA PHE A 13 -14.54 13.82 -3.13
C PHE A 13 -15.94 14.32 -3.50
N ARG A 14 -16.16 14.71 -4.77
CA ARG A 14 -17.51 14.96 -5.32
C ARG A 14 -18.49 13.82 -5.03
N PHE A 15 -18.05 12.56 -5.12
CA PHE A 15 -18.94 11.41 -4.87
C PHE A 15 -19.30 11.26 -3.39
N ALA A 16 -18.41 11.65 -2.47
CA ALA A 16 -18.72 11.72 -1.04
C ALA A 16 -19.76 12.81 -0.76
N LEU A 17 -19.62 13.99 -1.38
CA LEU A 17 -20.62 15.06 -1.28
C LEU A 17 -21.95 14.66 -1.90
N GLN A 18 -21.95 13.97 -3.04
CA GLN A 18 -23.18 13.45 -3.64
C GLN A 18 -23.86 12.42 -2.73
N ALA A 19 -23.11 11.55 -2.05
CA ALA A 19 -23.68 10.63 -1.08
C ALA A 19 -24.32 11.40 0.10
N LYS A 20 -23.69 12.47 0.57
CA LYS A 20 -24.24 13.36 1.60
C LYS A 20 -25.54 14.04 1.14
N GLU A 21 -25.47 14.78 0.04
CA GLU A 21 -26.57 15.62 -0.46
C GLU A 21 -27.75 14.82 -1.00
N LYS A 22 -27.50 13.74 -1.75
CA LYS A 22 -28.56 12.99 -2.44
C LYS A 22 -29.05 11.79 -1.65
N ASN A 23 -28.20 11.16 -0.85
CA ASN A 23 -28.53 9.92 -0.15
C ASN A 23 -28.61 10.08 1.38
N GLY A 24 -28.37 11.29 1.90
CA GLY A 24 -28.40 11.58 3.34
C GLY A 24 -27.26 10.90 4.11
N ALA A 25 -26.13 10.64 3.46
CA ALA A 25 -24.98 10.04 4.14
C ALA A 25 -24.34 11.04 5.13
N THR A 26 -23.92 10.54 6.30
CA THR A 26 -23.10 11.31 7.23
C THR A 26 -21.64 11.25 6.81
N LEU A 27 -21.02 12.40 6.59
CA LEU A 27 -19.59 12.50 6.31
C LEU A 27 -18.82 12.75 7.61
N ILE A 28 -17.89 11.86 7.94
CA ILE A 28 -17.06 11.93 9.15
C ILE A 28 -15.61 12.11 8.76
N HIS A 29 -14.92 13.09 9.37
CA HIS A 29 -13.50 13.31 9.19
C HIS A 29 -12.78 13.17 10.54
N VAL A 30 -11.85 12.21 10.62
CA VAL A 30 -11.00 11.98 11.79
C VAL A 30 -9.56 12.24 11.35
N ASP A 31 -8.95 13.29 11.87
CA ASP A 31 -7.64 13.81 11.45
C ASP A 31 -7.04 14.67 12.58
N PRO A 32 -5.70 14.73 12.75
CA PRO A 32 -5.07 15.66 13.69
C PRO A 32 -5.32 17.14 13.40
N ARG A 33 -5.79 17.47 12.18
CA ARG A 33 -6.00 18.84 11.74
C ARG A 33 -7.42 19.05 11.23
N PHE A 34 -7.95 20.25 11.44
CA PHE A 34 -9.13 20.69 10.72
C PHE A 34 -8.74 21.10 9.28
N THR A 35 -9.10 20.27 8.31
CA THR A 35 -8.73 20.39 6.89
C THR A 35 -9.87 20.91 6.00
N ARG A 36 -9.61 21.09 4.69
CA ARG A 36 -10.68 21.37 3.71
C ARG A 36 -11.72 20.23 3.63
N THR A 37 -11.34 18.99 3.94
CA THR A 37 -12.30 17.88 4.10
C THR A 37 -13.15 18.07 5.36
N SER A 38 -12.55 18.51 6.47
CA SER A 38 -13.25 18.75 7.74
C SER A 38 -14.33 19.83 7.60
N ALA A 39 -14.02 20.88 6.83
CA ALA A 39 -14.95 21.98 6.54
C ALA A 39 -16.26 21.53 5.87
N LEU A 40 -16.27 20.36 5.22
CA LEU A 40 -17.44 19.80 4.53
C LEU A 40 -18.04 18.58 5.25
N ALA A 41 -17.39 18.10 6.32
CA ALA A 41 -17.85 16.98 7.13
C ALA A 41 -19.02 17.39 8.04
N ASP A 42 -19.87 16.42 8.38
CA ASP A 42 -20.91 16.58 9.42
C ASP A 42 -20.33 16.42 10.83
N LEU A 43 -19.26 15.63 10.95
CA LEU A 43 -18.57 15.38 12.21
C LEU A 43 -17.06 15.40 11.98
N TYR A 44 -16.36 16.23 12.75
CA TYR A 44 -14.90 16.25 12.85
C TYR A 44 -14.48 15.68 14.21
N ALA A 45 -13.56 14.72 14.21
CA ALA A 45 -12.97 14.17 15.43
C ALA A 45 -11.45 14.40 15.41
N PRO A 46 -10.90 15.23 16.31
CA PRO A 46 -9.46 15.40 16.41
C PRO A 46 -8.82 14.13 16.97
N VAL A 47 -7.68 13.73 16.43
CA VAL A 47 -6.90 12.58 16.89
C VAL A 47 -5.42 12.94 16.94
N ARG A 48 -4.68 12.49 17.95
CA ARG A 48 -3.22 12.64 17.95
C ARG A 48 -2.61 11.79 16.84
N ALA A 49 -1.69 12.35 16.06
CA ALA A 49 -0.99 11.59 15.03
C ALA A 49 -0.32 10.32 15.63
N GLY A 50 -0.62 9.15 15.06
CA GLY A 50 -0.10 7.86 15.53
C GLY A 50 -0.97 7.13 16.56
N SER A 51 -2.15 7.65 16.91
CA SER A 51 -3.08 7.02 17.87
C SER A 51 -4.30 6.34 17.24
N ASP A 52 -4.31 6.19 15.90
CA ASP A 52 -5.44 5.66 15.13
C ASP A 52 -5.86 4.25 15.55
N ILE A 53 -4.92 3.38 15.96
CA ILE A 53 -5.26 2.02 16.42
C ILE A 53 -6.06 2.07 17.71
N ALA A 54 -5.74 2.98 18.65
CA ALA A 54 -6.54 3.15 19.86
C ALA A 54 -7.97 3.57 19.51
N PHE A 55 -8.14 4.54 18.61
CA PHE A 55 -9.44 5.00 18.15
C PHE A 55 -10.24 3.89 17.45
N LEU A 56 -9.62 3.16 16.51
CA LEU A 56 -10.26 2.04 15.80
C LEU A 56 -10.56 0.86 16.72
N GLY A 57 -9.67 0.54 17.65
CA GLY A 57 -9.86 -0.50 18.66
C GLY A 57 -11.06 -0.19 19.56
N GLY A 58 -11.25 1.07 19.93
CA GLY A 58 -12.45 1.52 20.63
C GLY A 58 -13.72 1.32 19.82
N ILE A 59 -13.70 1.60 18.51
CA ILE A 59 -14.85 1.33 17.62
C ILE A 59 -15.15 -0.18 17.60
N ILE A 60 -14.13 -1.02 17.49
CA ILE A 60 -14.29 -2.49 17.49
C ILE A 60 -14.91 -2.94 18.82
N ARG A 61 -14.39 -2.46 19.95
CA ARG A 61 -14.95 -2.72 21.28
C ARG A 61 -16.43 -2.30 21.36
N TYR A 62 -16.76 -1.08 20.93
CA TYR A 62 -18.13 -0.57 20.95
C TYR A 62 -19.07 -1.45 20.12
N ILE A 63 -18.64 -1.91 18.95
CA ILE A 63 -19.43 -2.82 18.10
C ILE A 63 -19.67 -4.16 18.80
N LEU A 64 -18.64 -4.73 19.44
CA LEU A 64 -18.69 -6.06 20.03
C LEU A 64 -19.43 -6.10 21.37
N GLU A 65 -19.28 -5.08 22.22
CA GLU A 65 -19.98 -5.00 23.51
C GLU A 65 -21.47 -4.65 23.34
N GLY A 66 -21.80 -3.82 22.35
CA GLY A 66 -23.18 -3.44 22.06
C GLY A 66 -23.95 -4.41 21.16
N ASP A 67 -23.36 -5.55 20.79
CA ASP A 67 -23.91 -6.51 19.81
C ASP A 67 -24.34 -5.84 18.49
N HIS A 68 -23.60 -4.82 18.04
CA HIS A 68 -23.93 -4.01 16.87
C HIS A 68 -23.40 -4.59 15.55
N TYR A 69 -22.71 -5.74 15.56
CA TYR A 69 -22.19 -6.38 14.36
C TYR A 69 -23.30 -7.04 13.53
N PHE A 70 -23.11 -7.12 12.22
CA PHE A 70 -23.99 -7.86 11.33
C PHE A 70 -23.73 -9.35 11.49
N LYS A 71 -24.41 -9.98 12.46
CA LYS A 71 -24.23 -11.40 12.82
C LYS A 71 -24.26 -12.37 11.65
N GLU A 72 -25.25 -12.30 10.76
CA GLU A 72 -25.37 -13.23 9.63
C GLU A 72 -24.21 -13.06 8.61
N TYR A 73 -23.72 -11.84 8.37
CA TYR A 73 -22.53 -11.61 7.53
C TYR A 73 -21.28 -12.14 8.21
N VAL A 74 -21.05 -11.75 9.47
CA VAL A 74 -19.87 -12.13 10.25
C VAL A 74 -19.74 -13.64 10.36
N LEU A 75 -20.83 -14.33 10.70
CA LEU A 75 -20.84 -15.78 10.88
C LEU A 75 -20.53 -16.55 9.60
N ASN A 76 -21.04 -16.09 8.44
CA ASN A 76 -20.91 -16.84 7.19
C ASN A 76 -19.67 -16.47 6.38
N TYR A 77 -19.24 -15.21 6.43
CA TYR A 77 -18.24 -14.65 5.50
C TYR A 77 -16.92 -14.29 6.16
N SER A 78 -16.80 -14.40 7.48
CA SER A 78 -15.54 -14.18 8.20
C SER A 78 -15.09 -15.42 8.96
N ASN A 79 -13.88 -15.39 9.49
CA ASN A 79 -13.33 -16.44 10.36
C ASN A 79 -13.76 -16.31 11.83
N ALA A 80 -14.79 -15.54 12.16
CA ALA A 80 -15.24 -15.30 13.54
C ALA A 80 -15.52 -16.59 14.34
N ALA A 81 -16.08 -17.60 13.70
CA ALA A 81 -16.41 -18.88 14.32
C ALA A 81 -15.21 -19.83 14.39
N THR A 82 -14.12 -19.56 13.66
CA THR A 82 -12.96 -20.45 13.59
C THR A 82 -12.26 -20.52 14.94
N ILE A 83 -11.86 -21.72 15.35
CA ILE A 83 -11.25 -21.95 16.66
C ILE A 83 -9.72 -21.96 16.53
N LEU A 84 -9.06 -21.12 17.33
CA LEU A 84 -7.62 -21.03 17.38
C LEU A 84 -7.00 -22.24 18.10
N GLU A 85 -5.71 -22.45 17.82
CA GLU A 85 -4.89 -23.43 18.53
C GLU A 85 -4.70 -23.04 20.02
N GLU A 86 -4.05 -23.88 20.83
CA GLU A 86 -3.99 -23.73 22.30
C GLU A 86 -2.89 -22.80 22.81
N GLY A 87 -1.78 -22.68 22.09
CA GLY A 87 -0.61 -21.90 22.45
C GLY A 87 -0.74 -20.39 22.20
N TYR A 88 -1.79 -19.92 21.53
CA TYR A 88 -2.00 -18.49 21.27
C TYR A 88 -2.14 -17.71 22.58
N GLN A 89 -1.27 -16.73 22.77
CA GLN A 89 -1.37 -15.74 23.85
C GLN A 89 -1.44 -14.33 23.26
N ASP A 90 -2.31 -13.52 23.84
CA ASP A 90 -2.65 -12.18 23.36
C ASP A 90 -1.76 -11.10 23.99
N THR A 91 -1.80 -9.88 23.45
CA THR A 91 -1.13 -8.70 24.03
C THR A 91 -1.67 -8.31 25.40
N GLU A 92 -2.92 -8.70 25.67
CA GLU A 92 -3.52 -8.57 27.00
C GLU A 92 -2.86 -9.50 28.04
N ASP A 93 -2.34 -10.65 27.60
CA ASP A 93 -1.71 -11.66 28.45
C ASP A 93 -0.21 -11.41 28.66
N LEU A 94 0.46 -10.77 27.69
CA LEU A 94 1.92 -10.58 27.66
C LEU A 94 2.34 -9.10 27.56
N ASP A 95 1.51 -8.18 28.06
CA ASP A 95 1.80 -6.74 28.19
C ASP A 95 2.30 -6.06 26.90
N GLY A 96 1.53 -6.22 25.82
CA GLY A 96 1.85 -5.63 24.52
C GLY A 96 2.75 -6.49 23.65
N LEU A 97 2.90 -7.79 23.93
CA LEU A 97 3.51 -8.77 23.04
C LEU A 97 2.51 -9.88 22.71
N PHE A 98 2.64 -10.52 21.54
CA PHE A 98 1.95 -11.78 21.28
C PHE A 98 2.83 -12.98 21.67
N SER A 99 2.24 -14.17 21.80
CA SER A 99 3.03 -15.41 21.86
C SER A 99 3.95 -15.51 20.63
N GLY A 100 5.20 -15.94 20.83
CA GLY A 100 6.17 -16.15 19.77
C GLY A 100 7.18 -15.02 19.55
N PHE A 101 7.20 -13.97 20.37
CA PHE A 101 8.20 -12.90 20.22
C PHE A 101 9.62 -13.36 20.58
N VAL A 102 10.56 -13.19 19.65
CA VAL A 102 11.99 -13.47 19.82
C VAL A 102 12.76 -12.16 19.93
N SER A 103 13.10 -11.76 21.16
CA SER A 103 13.67 -10.43 21.43
C SER A 103 15.02 -10.16 20.76
N SER A 104 15.86 -11.19 20.58
CA SER A 104 17.15 -11.07 19.89
C SER A 104 17.00 -10.76 18.40
N GLU A 105 15.88 -11.16 17.80
CA GLU A 105 15.60 -10.98 16.38
C GLU A 105 14.65 -9.81 16.11
N LYS A 106 13.98 -9.29 17.16
CA LYS A 106 12.87 -8.34 17.04
C LYS A 106 11.83 -8.83 16.01
N ALA A 107 11.49 -10.10 16.10
CA ALA A 107 10.58 -10.78 15.19
C ALA A 107 9.68 -11.73 15.96
N TYR A 108 8.58 -12.12 15.34
CA TYR A 108 7.68 -13.13 15.87
C TYR A 108 7.83 -14.45 15.10
N ASP A 109 7.76 -15.55 15.82
CA ASP A 109 7.30 -16.83 15.28
C ASP A 109 5.77 -16.90 15.37
N GLY A 110 5.11 -17.02 14.21
CA GLY A 110 3.66 -17.09 14.10
C GLY A 110 3.06 -18.49 14.25
N THR A 111 3.82 -19.48 14.75
CA THR A 111 3.34 -20.87 14.89
C THR A 111 2.12 -21.03 15.78
N THR A 112 1.97 -20.19 16.81
CA THR A 112 0.80 -20.19 17.68
C THR A 112 -0.36 -19.35 17.14
N TRP A 113 -0.18 -18.66 16.01
CA TRP A 113 -1.21 -17.83 15.41
C TRP A 113 -2.06 -18.64 14.42
N GLN A 114 -2.22 -19.95 14.63
CA GLN A 114 -2.88 -20.85 13.69
C GLN A 114 -4.25 -21.31 14.15
N TYR A 115 -5.00 -21.93 13.24
CA TYR A 115 -6.26 -22.59 13.57
C TYR A 115 -5.99 -23.95 14.23
N ARG A 116 -6.93 -24.43 15.03
CA ARG A 116 -6.76 -25.70 15.77
C ARG A 116 -6.50 -26.87 14.81
N GLY A 117 -5.26 -27.37 14.84
CA GLY A 117 -4.82 -28.52 14.07
C GLY A 117 -4.67 -28.27 12.56
N MET A 118 -4.52 -27.02 12.14
CA MET A 118 -4.36 -26.62 10.74
C MET A 118 -3.54 -25.33 10.65
N ASP A 119 -2.51 -25.33 9.80
CA ASP A 119 -1.75 -24.12 9.48
C ASP A 119 -2.38 -23.46 8.26
N VAL A 120 -2.61 -22.15 8.32
CA VAL A 120 -3.16 -21.38 7.21
C VAL A 120 -1.99 -20.71 6.48
N PRO A 121 -1.61 -21.18 5.28
CA PRO A 121 -0.51 -20.57 4.55
C PRO A 121 -0.83 -19.11 4.21
N ALA A 122 0.18 -18.26 4.25
CA ALA A 122 0.05 -16.89 3.76
C ALA A 122 -0.27 -16.93 2.26
N ALA A 123 -1.01 -15.93 1.76
CA ALA A 123 -1.27 -15.80 0.32
C ALA A 123 0.01 -15.54 -0.50
N PHE A 124 1.09 -15.06 0.16
CA PHE A 124 2.41 -14.85 -0.42
C PHE A 124 3.49 -15.20 0.60
N SER A 125 4.57 -15.84 0.17
CA SER A 125 5.60 -16.30 1.09
C SER A 125 6.43 -15.18 1.74
N GLU A 126 6.45 -13.98 1.15
CA GLU A 126 7.17 -12.81 1.71
C GLU A 126 6.58 -12.33 3.04
N HIS A 127 5.34 -12.72 3.28
CA HIS A 127 4.66 -12.45 4.52
C HIS A 127 4.72 -13.61 5.51
N PHE A 128 5.53 -14.65 5.25
CA PHE A 128 5.89 -15.62 6.28
C PHE A 128 6.66 -14.91 7.39
N THR A 129 6.19 -15.08 8.62
CA THR A 129 6.98 -14.87 9.82
C THR A 129 8.02 -15.97 9.92
N HIS A 130 9.20 -15.66 10.47
CA HIS A 130 10.21 -16.68 10.71
C HIS A 130 9.64 -17.74 11.66
N HIS A 131 9.45 -18.97 11.18
CA HIS A 131 9.20 -20.12 12.05
C HIS A 131 10.52 -20.57 12.67
N GLY A 132 11.16 -19.66 13.40
CA GLY A 132 12.36 -19.93 14.18
C GLY A 132 12.01 -20.90 15.31
N ASP A 133 12.58 -22.10 15.25
CA ASP A 133 12.54 -23.13 16.30
C ASP A 133 11.14 -23.62 16.72
N SER A 134 10.20 -23.71 15.77
CA SER A 134 8.92 -24.44 15.94
C SER A 134 9.09 -25.92 16.32
N GLY A 135 10.32 -26.44 16.31
CA GLY A 135 10.66 -27.86 16.38
C GLY A 135 10.25 -28.67 15.14
N LEU A 136 9.49 -28.08 14.21
CA LEU A 136 9.01 -28.73 12.99
C LEU A 136 9.96 -28.46 11.82
N SER A 137 10.25 -29.51 11.06
CA SER A 137 10.93 -29.40 9.77
C SER A 137 10.06 -28.65 8.74
N PRO A 138 10.66 -28.01 7.73
CA PRO A 138 9.91 -27.38 6.65
C PRO A 138 8.92 -28.31 5.94
N ASP A 139 9.23 -29.61 5.89
CA ASP A 139 8.34 -30.61 5.30
C ASP A 139 7.11 -30.87 6.18
N GLU A 140 7.25 -30.84 7.51
CA GLU A 140 6.13 -30.94 8.45
C GLU A 140 5.22 -29.70 8.43
N GLN A 141 5.79 -28.50 8.30
CA GLN A 141 5.02 -27.26 8.12
C GLN A 141 4.23 -27.29 6.81
N ASN A 142 4.85 -27.79 5.72
CA ASN A 142 4.17 -27.96 4.43
C ASN A 142 3.02 -28.98 4.52
N VAL A 143 3.20 -30.07 5.26
CA VAL A 143 2.12 -31.04 5.53
C VAL A 143 0.96 -30.38 6.27
N ARG A 144 1.22 -29.59 7.32
CA ARG A 144 0.16 -28.89 8.06
C ARG A 144 -0.53 -27.80 7.25
N ALA A 145 0.19 -27.06 6.40
CA ALA A 145 -0.38 -26.06 5.51
C ALA A 145 -1.32 -26.68 4.46
N LYS A 146 -1.09 -27.96 4.10
CA LYS A 146 -1.94 -28.74 3.20
C LYS A 146 -3.14 -29.38 3.89
N GLU A 147 -3.24 -29.33 5.22
CA GLU A 147 -4.37 -29.90 5.96
C GLU A 147 -5.72 -29.28 5.55
N ILE A 148 -5.71 -28.02 5.08
CA ILE A 148 -6.88 -27.34 4.52
C ILE A 148 -7.45 -28.03 3.26
N GLN A 149 -6.66 -28.89 2.59
CA GLN A 149 -7.11 -29.73 1.47
C GLN A 149 -7.90 -30.95 1.96
N HIS A 150 -7.76 -31.34 3.22
CA HIS A 150 -8.34 -32.56 3.78
C HIS A 150 -9.61 -32.32 4.58
N ARG A 151 -9.76 -31.13 5.18
CA ARG A 151 -10.92 -30.77 5.99
C ARG A 151 -11.04 -29.25 6.11
N PRO A 152 -12.25 -28.73 6.42
CA PRO A 152 -12.39 -27.32 6.77
C PRO A 152 -11.84 -27.03 8.18
N PRO A 153 -11.50 -25.76 8.49
CA PRO A 153 -11.16 -25.35 9.86
C PRO A 153 -12.26 -25.71 10.87
N THR A 154 -11.86 -26.03 12.10
CA THR A 154 -12.82 -26.29 13.19
C THR A 154 -13.51 -24.98 13.58
N THR A 155 -14.83 -24.99 13.70
CA THR A 155 -15.63 -23.79 14.01
C THR A 155 -16.63 -24.02 15.15
N ASP A 156 -16.97 -22.96 15.87
CA ASP A 156 -18.12 -22.88 16.76
C ASP A 156 -19.11 -21.81 16.26
N PRO A 157 -20.22 -22.20 15.60
CA PRO A 157 -21.18 -21.24 15.07
C PRO A 157 -22.00 -20.51 16.16
N THR A 158 -21.94 -20.96 17.42
CA THR A 158 -22.56 -20.25 18.54
C THR A 158 -21.74 -19.05 19.01
N LEU A 159 -20.47 -18.96 18.57
CA LEU A 159 -19.49 -17.95 18.95
C LEU A 159 -19.25 -17.91 20.47
N GLN A 160 -19.36 -19.04 21.17
CA GLN A 160 -19.21 -19.14 22.63
C GLN A 160 -17.90 -19.82 23.05
N ASP A 161 -17.26 -20.61 22.17
CA ASP A 161 -15.97 -21.22 22.46
C ASP A 161 -14.97 -20.11 22.80
N PRO A 162 -14.28 -20.16 23.96
CA PRO A 162 -13.40 -19.09 24.41
C PRO A 162 -12.20 -18.85 23.49
N ARG A 163 -11.91 -19.78 22.58
CA ARG A 163 -10.84 -19.71 21.57
C ARG A 163 -11.38 -19.52 20.15
N CYS A 164 -12.68 -19.37 19.94
CA CYS A 164 -13.14 -18.86 18.64
C CYS A 164 -12.64 -17.42 18.45
N VAL A 165 -12.31 -17.07 17.22
CA VAL A 165 -11.80 -15.73 16.86
C VAL A 165 -12.66 -14.61 17.41
N PHE A 166 -13.99 -14.79 17.42
CA PHE A 166 -14.92 -13.80 17.97
C PHE A 166 -14.68 -13.50 19.47
N GLN A 167 -14.49 -14.54 20.30
CA GLN A 167 -14.24 -14.35 21.73
C GLN A 167 -12.84 -13.81 22.01
N VAL A 168 -11.85 -14.21 21.20
CA VAL A 168 -10.49 -13.65 21.25
C VAL A 168 -10.52 -12.16 20.91
N LEU A 169 -11.26 -11.76 19.87
CA LEU A 169 -11.44 -10.36 19.48
C LEU A 169 -12.07 -9.53 20.60
N LYS A 170 -13.09 -10.08 21.29
CA LYS A 170 -13.73 -9.43 22.44
C LYS A 170 -12.75 -9.21 23.59
N ARG A 171 -11.91 -10.20 23.89
CA ARG A 171 -10.87 -10.10 24.93
C ARG A 171 -9.82 -9.06 24.56
N HIS A 172 -9.28 -9.14 23.34
CA HIS A 172 -8.23 -8.25 22.83
C HIS A 172 -8.63 -6.77 22.91
N TYR A 173 -9.86 -6.44 22.49
CA TYR A 173 -10.32 -5.05 22.45
C TYR A 173 -10.97 -4.55 23.75
N ALA A 174 -11.06 -5.38 24.80
CA ALA A 174 -11.73 -5.00 26.05
C ALA A 174 -11.14 -3.74 26.71
N ARG A 175 -9.82 -3.56 26.60
CA ARG A 175 -9.07 -2.42 27.18
C ARG A 175 -9.37 -1.08 26.50
N TYR A 176 -9.86 -1.07 25.27
CA TYR A 176 -10.02 0.14 24.46
C TYR A 176 -11.34 0.87 24.79
N THR A 177 -11.61 1.17 26.06
CA THR A 177 -12.82 1.88 26.49
C THR A 177 -12.86 3.30 25.93
N PRO A 178 -14.02 3.98 25.87
CA PRO A 178 -14.09 5.38 25.46
C PRO A 178 -13.16 6.32 26.27
N GLU A 179 -12.98 6.05 27.57
CA GLU A 179 -12.05 6.76 28.45
C GLU A 179 -10.60 6.53 28.05
N GLU A 180 -10.23 5.28 27.72
CA GLU A 180 -8.89 4.95 27.25
C GLU A 180 -8.63 5.56 25.87
N VAL A 181 -9.60 5.53 24.96
CA VAL A 181 -9.49 6.22 23.66
C VAL A 181 -9.23 7.71 23.85
N GLU A 182 -9.99 8.39 24.71
CA GLU A 182 -9.76 9.80 25.03
C GLU A 182 -8.36 10.01 25.62
N ARG A 183 -7.93 9.16 26.56
CA ARG A 183 -6.61 9.25 27.20
C ARG A 183 -5.44 9.08 26.23
N VAL A 184 -5.55 8.17 25.24
CA VAL A 184 -4.47 7.87 24.28
C VAL A 184 -4.46 8.84 23.09
N SER A 185 -5.64 9.13 22.56
CA SER A 185 -5.81 9.86 21.30
C SER A 185 -6.04 11.36 21.48
N GLY A 186 -6.51 11.78 22.65
CA GLY A 186 -6.96 13.14 22.91
C GLY A 186 -8.29 13.50 22.25
N CYS A 187 -8.94 12.56 21.53
CA CYS A 187 -10.29 12.78 21.02
C CYS A 187 -11.27 12.85 22.19
N PRO A 188 -12.08 13.92 22.32
CA PRO A 188 -13.11 13.98 23.35
C PRO A 188 -14.03 12.76 23.29
N ARG A 189 -14.34 12.18 24.45
CA ARG A 189 -15.14 10.95 24.56
C ARG A 189 -16.50 11.06 23.85
N GLU A 190 -17.18 12.18 24.00
CA GLU A 190 -18.50 12.41 23.37
C GLU A 190 -18.40 12.43 21.84
N THR A 191 -17.35 13.07 21.29
CA THR A 191 -17.08 13.09 19.85
C THR A 191 -16.80 11.70 19.33
N PHE A 192 -16.00 10.91 20.05
CA PHE A 192 -15.71 9.52 19.71
C PHE A 192 -16.97 8.65 19.70
N LEU A 193 -17.84 8.79 20.72
CA LEU A 193 -19.11 8.07 20.79
C LEU A 193 -20.05 8.46 19.64
N ALA A 194 -20.10 9.74 19.25
CA ALA A 194 -20.88 10.18 18.09
C ALA A 194 -20.41 9.53 16.77
N VAL A 195 -19.10 9.31 16.63
CA VAL A 195 -18.54 8.53 15.49
C VAL A 195 -19.03 7.09 15.57
N CYS A 196 -18.92 6.44 16.73
CA CYS A 196 -19.38 5.05 16.92
C CYS A 196 -20.85 4.89 16.58
N GLU A 197 -21.72 5.76 17.10
CA GLU A 197 -23.16 5.77 16.84
C GLU A 197 -23.50 5.97 15.36
N ALA A 198 -22.74 6.82 14.65
CA ALA A 198 -22.91 7.00 13.22
C ALA A 198 -22.55 5.74 12.42
N LEU A 199 -21.50 5.01 12.82
CA LEU A 199 -21.07 3.78 12.16
C LEU A 199 -22.05 2.63 12.40
N VAL A 200 -22.46 2.38 13.64
CA VAL A 200 -23.33 1.24 13.97
C VAL A 200 -24.73 1.36 13.37
N ARG A 201 -25.22 2.58 13.12
CA ARG A 201 -26.47 2.83 12.36
C ARG A 201 -26.43 2.27 10.93
N ASN A 202 -25.25 1.94 10.41
CA ASN A 202 -25.06 1.34 9.10
C ASN A 202 -24.77 -0.18 9.16
N SER A 203 -24.84 -0.80 10.34
CA SER A 203 -24.78 -2.26 10.45
C SER A 203 -26.09 -2.90 9.94
N GLY A 204 -25.99 -4.07 9.33
CA GLY A 204 -27.14 -4.82 8.84
C GLY A 204 -27.38 -4.74 7.32
N ARG A 205 -28.55 -5.24 6.90
CA ARG A 205 -28.88 -5.54 5.49
C ARG A 205 -29.05 -4.31 4.58
N GLU A 206 -29.45 -3.16 5.14
CA GLU A 206 -29.93 -2.02 4.34
C GLU A 206 -28.91 -0.92 4.06
N ARG A 207 -27.89 -0.81 4.90
CA ARG A 207 -26.96 0.33 4.92
C ARG A 207 -25.52 -0.16 4.90
N THR A 208 -24.64 0.75 4.53
CA THR A 208 -23.20 0.50 4.45
C THR A 208 -22.44 1.77 4.80
N THR A 209 -21.25 1.59 5.36
CA THR A 209 -20.23 2.65 5.50
C THR A 209 -19.09 2.36 4.53
N ALA A 210 -18.61 3.37 3.81
CA ALA A 210 -17.36 3.29 3.05
C ALA A 210 -16.24 3.99 3.82
N TRP A 211 -15.06 3.38 3.85
CA TRP A 211 -13.91 3.93 4.55
C TRP A 211 -12.86 4.47 3.56
N CYS A 212 -12.62 5.78 3.56
CA CYS A 212 -11.59 6.40 2.72
C CYS A 212 -10.32 6.66 3.52
N TYR A 213 -9.19 6.08 3.13
CA TYR A 213 -7.87 6.33 3.74
C TYR A 213 -6.77 6.40 2.67
N ALA A 214 -5.62 6.96 3.04
CA ALA A 214 -4.40 7.03 2.22
C ALA A 214 -3.16 7.06 3.12
N VAL A 215 -2.24 8.00 2.90
CA VAL A 215 -0.96 8.11 3.62
C VAL A 215 -1.09 8.51 5.09
N GLY A 216 -2.26 8.96 5.53
CA GLY A 216 -2.49 9.26 6.95
C GLY A 216 -2.44 8.02 7.83
N TRP A 217 -2.55 6.82 7.25
CA TRP A 217 -2.37 5.55 7.97
C TRP A 217 -1.13 4.80 7.53
N THR A 218 -0.75 4.83 6.24
CA THR A 218 0.34 3.97 5.76
C THR A 218 1.72 4.42 6.23
N HIS A 219 1.93 5.71 6.54
CA HIS A 219 3.25 6.27 6.88
C HIS A 219 3.51 6.24 8.39
N HIS A 220 3.34 5.06 8.98
CA HIS A 220 3.54 4.74 10.39
C HIS A 220 4.19 3.37 10.51
N THR A 221 4.92 3.15 11.60
CA THR A 221 5.53 1.84 11.93
C THR A 221 4.52 0.76 12.32
N THR A 222 3.23 1.13 12.40
CA THR A 222 2.08 0.25 12.60
C THR A 222 1.02 0.41 11.49
N GLY A 223 1.40 0.98 10.34
CA GLY A 223 0.45 1.40 9.31
C GLY A 223 -0.40 0.25 8.75
N VAL A 224 0.19 -0.95 8.62
CA VAL A 224 -0.56 -2.16 8.23
C VAL A 224 -1.64 -2.51 9.26
N GLN A 225 -1.32 -2.41 10.55
CA GLN A 225 -2.25 -2.72 11.63
C GLN A 225 -3.39 -1.70 11.74
N MET A 226 -3.15 -0.40 11.45
CA MET A 226 -4.22 0.59 11.33
C MET A 226 -5.25 0.20 10.25
N ILE A 227 -4.76 -0.23 9.08
CA ILE A 227 -5.62 -0.65 7.96
C ILE A 227 -6.36 -1.94 8.32
N ARG A 228 -5.70 -2.88 9.00
CA ARG A 228 -6.31 -4.11 9.51
C ARG A 228 -7.44 -3.83 10.50
N ALA A 229 -7.27 -2.87 11.41
CA ALA A 229 -8.33 -2.48 12.34
C ALA A 229 -9.57 -1.95 11.59
N ALA A 230 -9.37 -1.14 10.55
CA ALA A 230 -10.46 -0.68 9.69
C ALA A 230 -11.14 -1.84 8.93
N ALA A 231 -10.37 -2.82 8.47
CA ALA A 231 -10.90 -4.02 7.82
C ALA A 231 -11.74 -4.87 8.78
N ILE A 232 -11.34 -4.98 10.05
CA ILE A 232 -12.13 -5.62 11.11
C ILE A 232 -13.45 -4.88 11.29
N VAL A 233 -13.43 -3.54 11.46
CA VAL A 233 -14.66 -2.73 11.58
C VAL A 233 -15.60 -2.96 10.39
N GLN A 234 -15.07 -2.87 9.16
CA GLN A 234 -15.87 -3.04 7.95
C GLN A 234 -16.43 -4.46 7.81
N THR A 235 -15.70 -5.48 8.27
CA THR A 235 -16.17 -6.87 8.27
C THR A 235 -17.26 -7.09 9.32
N LEU A 236 -17.10 -6.54 10.53
CA LEU A 236 -18.08 -6.63 11.61
C LEU A 236 -19.40 -5.94 11.23
N LEU A 237 -19.35 -4.81 10.55
CA LEU A 237 -20.54 -4.10 10.04
C LEU A 237 -21.11 -4.74 8.76
N GLY A 238 -20.40 -5.70 8.18
CA GLY A 238 -20.77 -6.38 6.94
C GLY A 238 -20.71 -5.49 5.70
N ASN A 239 -19.74 -4.57 5.61
CA ASN A 239 -19.64 -3.56 4.56
C ASN A 239 -18.79 -3.99 3.35
N ILE A 240 -17.96 -5.02 3.48
CA ILE A 240 -17.06 -5.46 2.39
C ILE A 240 -17.87 -6.13 1.26
N GLY A 241 -17.55 -5.79 0.01
CA GLY A 241 -18.21 -6.35 -1.18
C GLY A 241 -19.61 -5.81 -1.47
N ARG A 242 -20.06 -4.75 -0.77
CA ARG A 242 -21.40 -4.15 -0.92
C ARG A 242 -21.35 -2.72 -1.46
N PRO A 243 -22.33 -2.27 -2.26
CA PRO A 243 -22.36 -0.92 -2.81
C PRO A 243 -22.37 0.18 -1.74
N GLY A 244 -21.51 1.19 -1.90
CA GLY A 244 -21.31 2.27 -0.92
C GLY A 244 -20.67 1.80 0.40
N GLY A 245 -20.14 0.58 0.43
CA GLY A 245 -19.36 0.02 1.52
C GLY A 245 -17.87 -0.08 1.18
N GLY A 246 -17.19 -1.04 1.81
CA GLY A 246 -15.81 -1.37 1.48
C GLY A 246 -14.76 -0.39 2.03
N ILE A 247 -13.52 -0.66 1.69
CA ILE A 247 -12.37 0.19 2.01
C ILE A 247 -11.85 0.80 0.72
N LEU A 248 -11.99 2.12 0.61
CA LEU A 248 -11.49 2.95 -0.47
C LEU A 248 -10.08 3.41 -0.09
N ALA A 249 -9.12 2.55 -0.37
CA ALA A 249 -7.71 2.83 -0.15
C ALA A 249 -7.20 3.72 -1.30
N LEU A 250 -7.27 5.04 -1.12
CA LEU A 250 -7.08 6.03 -2.19
C LEU A 250 -5.60 6.09 -2.60
N ARG A 251 -5.32 5.73 -3.86
CA ARG A 251 -3.95 5.70 -4.40
C ARG A 251 -3.40 7.11 -4.66
N GLY A 252 -2.08 7.24 -4.59
CA GLY A 252 -1.35 8.52 -4.71
C GLY A 252 -1.13 8.99 -6.15
N HIS A 253 0.00 8.60 -6.76
CA HIS A 253 0.29 8.97 -8.16
C HIS A 253 -0.74 8.36 -9.11
N ALA A 254 -0.96 9.01 -10.26
CA ALA A 254 -1.99 8.65 -11.23
C ALA A 254 -1.96 7.17 -11.67
N SER A 255 -0.77 6.57 -11.73
CA SER A 255 -0.57 5.15 -12.10
C SER A 255 0.23 4.35 -11.06
N ILE A 256 0.22 4.76 -9.77
CA ILE A 256 0.90 3.95 -8.73
C ILE A 256 0.31 2.54 -8.61
N GLN A 257 -0.99 2.40 -8.94
CA GLN A 257 -1.62 1.08 -9.02
C GLN A 257 -0.95 0.26 -10.13
N GLY A 258 -0.82 0.81 -11.33
CA GLY A 258 -0.19 0.14 -12.47
C GLY A 258 1.29 -0.18 -12.25
N SER A 259 2.04 0.70 -11.59
CA SER A 259 3.45 0.44 -11.23
C SER A 259 3.61 -0.49 -10.02
N THR A 260 2.51 -0.89 -9.37
CA THR A 260 2.48 -1.97 -8.38
C THR A 260 2.06 -3.27 -9.06
N ASP A 261 1.08 -3.21 -9.97
CA ASP A 261 0.60 -4.33 -10.77
C ASP A 261 1.70 -4.89 -11.68
N ILE A 262 2.47 -4.00 -12.31
CA ILE A 262 3.71 -4.30 -13.04
C ILE A 262 4.81 -3.60 -12.24
N PRO A 263 5.44 -4.32 -11.30
CA PRO A 263 6.07 -3.71 -10.15
C PRO A 263 7.37 -2.99 -10.49
N THR A 264 7.48 -1.76 -9.99
CA THR A 264 8.77 -1.10 -9.73
C THR A 264 9.17 -1.30 -8.26
N LEU A 265 8.86 -2.47 -7.71
CA LEU A 265 9.11 -2.88 -6.33
C LEU A 265 10.09 -4.06 -6.34
N TYR A 266 10.98 -4.11 -5.35
CA TYR A 266 12.09 -5.08 -5.34
C TYR A 266 11.65 -6.53 -5.11
N ASN A 267 10.47 -6.72 -4.52
CA ASN A 267 9.98 -7.97 -3.96
C ASN A 267 8.87 -8.64 -4.79
N LEU A 268 8.46 -8.02 -5.91
CA LEU A 268 7.36 -8.51 -6.75
C LEU A 268 7.79 -8.62 -8.22
N LEU A 269 7.19 -9.59 -8.89
CA LEU A 269 7.08 -9.77 -10.33
C LEU A 269 5.66 -9.35 -10.80
N PRO A 270 5.43 -9.08 -12.09
CA PRO A 270 4.13 -8.67 -12.62
C PRO A 270 2.96 -9.56 -12.18
N GLY A 271 1.84 -8.91 -11.82
CA GLY A 271 0.64 -9.58 -11.34
C GLY A 271 0.74 -10.08 -9.89
N TYR A 272 1.52 -9.40 -9.05
CA TYR A 272 1.73 -9.75 -7.64
C TYR A 272 2.37 -11.12 -7.44
N LEU A 273 3.11 -11.62 -8.43
CA LEU A 273 3.94 -12.81 -8.25
C LEU A 273 5.14 -12.42 -7.37
N THR A 274 5.58 -13.30 -6.49
CA THR A 274 6.70 -13.04 -5.57
C THR A 274 8.05 -13.06 -6.29
N GLN A 275 8.92 -12.10 -6.01
CA GLN A 275 10.30 -12.14 -6.52
C GLN A 275 11.05 -13.32 -5.88
N PRO A 276 11.74 -14.18 -6.67
CA PRO A 276 12.62 -15.21 -6.14
C PRO A 276 13.63 -14.69 -5.10
N SER A 277 13.89 -15.45 -4.06
CA SER A 277 14.77 -15.05 -2.95
C SER A 277 15.78 -16.15 -2.64
N ALA A 278 17.04 -15.75 -2.44
CA ALA A 278 18.10 -16.66 -2.02
C ALA A 278 17.98 -17.05 -0.52
N GLN A 279 17.09 -16.38 0.23
CA GLN A 279 16.83 -16.65 1.64
C GLN A 279 15.68 -17.66 1.85
N LYS A 280 15.09 -18.16 0.75
CA LYS A 280 13.98 -19.12 0.75
C LYS A 280 14.33 -20.35 -0.10
N ARG A 281 13.49 -21.39 -0.04
CA ARG A 281 13.58 -22.59 -0.89
C ARG A 281 13.17 -22.27 -2.35
N HIS A 282 13.90 -21.37 -3.01
CA HIS A 282 13.62 -20.91 -4.37
C HIS A 282 14.81 -21.21 -5.30
N ALA A 283 15.58 -22.27 -5.05
CA ALA A 283 16.78 -22.55 -5.84
C ALA A 283 16.40 -23.00 -7.26
N THR A 284 15.36 -23.83 -7.36
CA THR A 284 14.77 -24.30 -8.63
C THR A 284 13.33 -23.79 -8.79
N LEU A 285 12.80 -23.87 -10.01
CA LEU A 285 11.40 -23.51 -10.26
C LEU A 285 10.44 -24.38 -9.45
N ALA A 286 10.72 -25.69 -9.35
CA ALA A 286 9.88 -26.62 -8.61
C ALA A 286 9.78 -26.26 -7.12
N GLU A 287 10.91 -25.91 -6.49
CA GLU A 287 10.91 -25.49 -5.08
C GLU A 287 10.18 -24.16 -4.89
N TYR A 288 10.41 -23.19 -5.80
CA TYR A 288 9.72 -21.90 -5.79
C TYR A 288 8.21 -22.06 -5.93
N LEU A 289 7.73 -22.85 -6.90
CA LEU A 289 6.30 -23.11 -7.07
C LEU A 289 5.71 -23.86 -5.87
N ALA A 290 6.46 -24.79 -5.27
CA ALA A 290 6.01 -25.48 -4.06
C ALA A 290 5.90 -24.57 -2.84
N ALA A 291 6.71 -23.50 -2.76
CA ALA A 291 6.69 -22.53 -1.68
C ALA A 291 5.61 -21.44 -1.85
N GLU A 292 5.34 -21.00 -3.08
CA GLU A 292 4.44 -19.88 -3.36
C GLU A 292 3.02 -20.28 -3.75
N THR A 293 2.80 -21.53 -4.20
CA THR A 293 1.47 -21.95 -4.64
C THR A 293 0.59 -22.26 -3.45
N ALA A 294 -0.49 -21.48 -3.29
CA ALA A 294 -1.51 -21.79 -2.28
C ALA A 294 -2.20 -23.13 -2.60
N PRO A 295 -2.42 -24.00 -1.59
CA PRO A 295 -3.07 -25.29 -1.79
C PRO A 295 -4.55 -25.16 -2.21
N THR A 296 -5.24 -24.13 -1.70
CA THR A 296 -6.67 -23.85 -1.91
C THR A 296 -6.89 -22.37 -2.25
N GLY A 297 -8.07 -22.04 -2.76
CA GLY A 297 -8.39 -20.70 -3.27
C GLY A 297 -7.80 -20.42 -4.65
N TRP A 298 -7.91 -19.17 -5.10
CA TRP A 298 -7.57 -18.79 -6.48
C TRP A 298 -6.07 -18.81 -6.76
N TRP A 299 -5.25 -18.51 -5.74
CA TRP A 299 -3.78 -18.54 -5.84
C TRP A 299 -3.21 -19.93 -6.13
N HIS A 300 -4.02 -21.00 -6.10
CA HIS A 300 -3.63 -22.29 -6.64
C HIS A 300 -3.20 -22.24 -8.12
N ASN A 301 -3.66 -21.25 -8.88
CA ASN A 301 -3.29 -21.05 -10.29
C ASN A 301 -1.90 -20.39 -10.49
N TYR A 302 -1.13 -20.16 -9.41
CA TYR A 302 0.19 -19.52 -9.46
C TYR A 302 1.13 -20.05 -10.55
N PRO A 303 1.27 -21.37 -10.78
CA PRO A 303 2.15 -21.91 -11.82
C PRO A 303 1.83 -21.40 -13.22
N LYS A 304 0.54 -21.24 -13.55
CA LYS A 304 0.08 -20.76 -14.87
C LYS A 304 0.61 -19.36 -15.14
N TYR A 305 0.62 -18.52 -14.10
CA TYR A 305 1.03 -17.12 -14.19
C TYR A 305 2.54 -16.99 -14.31
N VAL A 306 3.30 -17.76 -13.51
CA VAL A 306 4.77 -17.77 -13.57
C VAL A 306 5.27 -18.26 -14.93
N VAL A 307 4.74 -19.38 -15.42
CA VAL A 307 5.18 -19.95 -16.70
C VAL A 307 4.79 -19.03 -17.86
N SER A 308 3.58 -18.45 -17.83
CA SER A 308 3.16 -17.49 -18.85
C SER A 308 4.03 -16.23 -18.86
N LEU A 309 4.47 -15.75 -17.70
CA LEU A 309 5.38 -14.60 -17.60
C LEU A 309 6.77 -14.92 -18.16
N LEU A 310 7.35 -16.07 -17.77
CA LEU A 310 8.65 -16.51 -18.29
C LEU A 310 8.61 -16.74 -19.80
N ARG A 311 7.50 -17.29 -20.31
CA ARG A 311 7.27 -17.42 -21.75
C ARG A 311 7.21 -16.06 -22.45
N ALA A 312 6.56 -15.05 -21.86
CA ALA A 312 6.51 -13.71 -22.42
C ALA A 312 7.90 -13.08 -22.53
N TRP A 313 8.75 -13.24 -21.51
CA TRP A 313 10.09 -12.66 -21.47
C TRP A 313 11.14 -13.38 -22.31
N TYR A 314 11.06 -14.71 -22.46
CA TYR A 314 12.14 -15.48 -23.08
C TYR A 314 11.72 -16.24 -24.34
N GLY A 315 10.44 -16.18 -24.74
CA GLY A 315 9.97 -16.81 -25.97
C GLY A 315 10.40 -18.26 -26.06
N ASP A 316 11.00 -18.67 -27.18
CA ASP A 316 11.47 -20.05 -27.40
C ASP A 316 12.62 -20.49 -26.46
N ALA A 317 13.34 -19.56 -25.83
CA ALA A 317 14.41 -19.91 -24.90
C ALA A 317 13.88 -20.51 -23.59
N ALA A 318 12.65 -20.18 -23.20
CA ALA A 318 11.93 -20.82 -22.10
C ALA A 318 11.34 -22.16 -22.55
N ALA A 319 11.77 -23.26 -21.98
CA ALA A 319 11.22 -24.59 -22.27
C ALA A 319 11.09 -25.40 -20.98
N GLU A 320 10.19 -26.38 -20.96
CA GLU A 320 10.03 -27.27 -19.81
C GLU A 320 11.36 -27.96 -19.44
N THR A 321 12.16 -28.33 -20.44
CA THR A 321 13.48 -28.96 -20.25
C THR A 321 14.54 -28.10 -19.56
N ASN A 322 14.27 -26.79 -19.39
CA ASN A 322 15.16 -25.84 -18.73
C ASN A 322 14.45 -25.00 -17.67
N ASP A 323 13.37 -25.54 -17.08
CA ASP A 323 12.57 -24.85 -16.06
C ASP A 323 12.12 -23.45 -16.52
N TRP A 324 11.78 -23.30 -17.80
CA TRP A 324 11.37 -22.05 -18.42
C TRP A 324 12.35 -20.88 -18.24
N ARG A 325 13.64 -21.17 -18.01
CA ARG A 325 14.68 -20.18 -17.68
C ARG A 325 14.46 -19.43 -16.37
N TYR A 326 13.83 -20.08 -15.40
CA TYR A 326 13.72 -19.56 -14.04
C TYR A 326 15.08 -19.20 -13.42
N ASP A 327 16.16 -19.91 -13.79
CA ASP A 327 17.52 -19.65 -13.35
C ASP A 327 18.04 -18.26 -13.73
N TRP A 328 17.48 -17.63 -14.76
CA TRP A 328 17.83 -16.27 -15.20
C TRP A 328 17.22 -15.17 -14.35
N LEU A 329 16.22 -15.47 -13.51
CA LEU A 329 15.65 -14.47 -12.62
C LEU A 329 16.60 -14.15 -11.46
N PRO A 330 16.87 -12.86 -11.18
CA PRO A 330 17.67 -12.48 -10.03
C PRO A 330 16.96 -12.88 -8.74
N LYS A 331 17.72 -13.40 -7.78
CA LYS A 331 17.20 -13.81 -6.48
C LYS A 331 17.59 -12.77 -5.43
N ILE A 332 16.61 -12.16 -4.77
CA ILE A 332 16.87 -11.14 -3.74
C ILE A 332 17.53 -11.77 -2.51
N VAL A 333 18.36 -10.98 -1.83
CA VAL A 333 19.11 -11.40 -0.62
C VAL A 333 18.65 -10.68 0.64
N GLY A 334 17.59 -9.88 0.55
CA GLY A 334 17.02 -9.16 1.68
C GLY A 334 16.09 -8.02 1.24
N ASP A 335 15.87 -7.09 2.15
CA ASP A 335 15.11 -5.87 1.92
C ASP A 335 15.92 -4.88 1.07
N HIS A 336 15.47 -4.67 -0.16
CA HIS A 336 16.04 -3.68 -1.09
C HIS A 336 15.06 -2.53 -1.37
N SER A 337 14.16 -2.25 -0.42
CA SER A 337 13.31 -1.05 -0.48
C SER A 337 14.13 0.24 -0.37
N GLN A 338 13.46 1.38 -0.57
CA GLN A 338 14.13 2.68 -0.61
C GLN A 338 14.93 3.02 0.66
N LEU A 339 14.45 2.64 1.86
CA LEU A 339 15.14 2.95 3.12
C LEU A 339 16.53 2.28 3.23
N PRO A 340 16.66 0.94 3.17
CA PRO A 340 17.97 0.29 3.17
C PRO A 340 18.80 0.63 1.92
N MET A 341 18.16 0.87 0.76
CA MET A 341 18.87 1.33 -0.43
C MET A 341 19.57 2.68 -0.17
N THR A 342 18.91 3.64 0.49
CA THR A 342 19.51 4.93 0.85
C THR A 342 20.75 4.75 1.74
N LEU A 343 20.70 3.84 2.71
CA LEU A 343 21.84 3.54 3.57
C LEU A 343 22.98 2.86 2.79
N ALA A 344 22.64 1.94 1.87
CA ALA A 344 23.64 1.28 1.02
C ALA A 344 24.34 2.24 0.04
N MET A 345 23.63 3.28 -0.45
CA MET A 345 24.26 4.38 -1.21
C MET A 345 25.21 5.17 -0.32
N GLN A 346 24.78 5.52 0.90
CA GLN A 346 25.60 6.23 1.87
C GLN A 346 26.86 5.43 2.23
N ASP A 347 26.77 4.11 2.32
CA ASP A 347 27.91 3.20 2.57
C ASP A 347 28.77 2.93 1.32
N GLY A 348 28.41 3.48 0.15
CA GLY A 348 29.16 3.32 -1.11
C GLY A 348 29.07 1.92 -1.73
N SER A 349 28.10 1.11 -1.29
CA SER A 349 27.85 -0.24 -1.80
C SER A 349 27.10 -0.23 -3.13
N ILE A 350 26.27 0.78 -3.37
CA ILE A 350 25.61 1.02 -4.65
C ILE A 350 26.49 1.95 -5.48
N LYS A 351 26.82 1.53 -6.71
CA LYS A 351 27.70 2.30 -7.61
C LYS A 351 26.95 3.22 -8.56
N GLY A 352 25.74 2.87 -8.93
CA GLY A 352 24.94 3.73 -9.78
C GLY A 352 23.46 3.57 -9.60
N LEU A 353 22.73 4.59 -10.03
CA LEU A 353 21.29 4.70 -9.81
C LEU A 353 20.58 5.28 -11.04
N LEU A 354 19.44 4.68 -11.37
CA LEU A 354 18.48 5.20 -12.33
C LEU A 354 17.32 5.84 -11.55
N LEU A 355 17.22 7.16 -11.55
CA LEU A 355 16.10 7.92 -10.99
C LEU A 355 15.12 8.31 -12.10
N MET A 356 13.95 7.67 -12.10
CA MET A 356 12.94 7.80 -13.17
C MET A 356 11.67 8.45 -12.63
N GLY A 357 11.48 9.75 -12.89
CA GLY A 357 10.29 10.49 -12.44
C GLY A 357 10.14 10.54 -10.91
N GLN A 358 11.26 10.54 -10.19
CA GLN A 358 11.33 10.54 -8.72
C GLN A 358 12.36 11.55 -8.21
N ASN A 359 12.11 12.09 -7.03
CA ASN A 359 12.96 13.10 -6.41
C ASN A 359 13.28 12.77 -4.94
N PRO A 360 14.11 11.76 -4.66
CA PRO A 360 14.44 11.34 -3.30
C PRO A 360 15.17 12.42 -2.48
N ALA A 361 15.84 13.39 -3.11
CA ALA A 361 16.44 14.53 -2.40
C ALA A 361 15.42 15.44 -1.67
N VAL A 362 14.12 15.31 -2.02
CA VAL A 362 12.99 15.92 -1.31
C VAL A 362 12.13 14.86 -0.63
N GLY A 363 11.75 13.81 -1.37
CA GLY A 363 10.77 12.81 -0.94
C GLY A 363 11.32 11.65 -0.10
N GLY A 364 12.64 11.46 -0.05
CA GLY A 364 13.28 10.43 0.78
C GLY A 364 13.38 10.85 2.25
N HIS A 365 13.54 9.89 3.15
CA HIS A 365 13.66 10.15 4.59
C HIS A 365 15.10 10.42 5.01
N ASN A 366 15.28 11.33 5.97
CA ASN A 366 16.58 11.85 6.36
C ASN A 366 17.36 12.35 5.13
N THR A 367 16.83 13.37 4.46
CA THR A 367 17.37 13.82 3.16
C THR A 367 18.85 14.22 3.15
N PRO A 368 19.50 14.67 4.25
CA PRO A 368 20.95 14.78 4.29
C PRO A 368 21.68 13.47 3.97
N VAL A 369 21.21 12.33 4.50
CA VAL A 369 21.78 11.00 4.18
C VAL A 369 21.54 10.65 2.72
N VAL A 370 20.34 10.94 2.19
CA VAL A 370 20.05 10.72 0.77
C VAL A 370 21.03 11.49 -0.13
N ARG A 371 21.21 12.78 0.11
CA ARG A 371 22.06 13.66 -0.72
C ARG A 371 23.54 13.31 -0.61
N LYS A 372 24.02 12.93 0.58
CA LYS A 372 25.38 12.41 0.77
C LYS A 372 25.56 11.06 0.09
N GLY A 373 24.55 10.18 0.13
CA GLY A 373 24.56 8.92 -0.59
C GLY A 373 24.60 9.09 -2.12
N LEU A 374 23.86 10.07 -2.67
CA LEU A 374 23.96 10.42 -4.08
C LEU A 374 25.37 10.88 -4.49
N ALA A 375 26.09 11.58 -3.59
CA ALA A 375 27.48 12.00 -3.83
C ALA A 375 28.49 10.84 -3.84
N ASN A 376 28.12 9.68 -3.28
CA ASN A 376 28.96 8.49 -3.20
C ASN A 376 28.80 7.55 -4.42
N LEU A 377 27.85 7.85 -5.32
CA LEU A 377 27.67 7.09 -6.55
C LEU A 377 28.81 7.37 -7.54
N GLU A 378 29.15 6.39 -8.37
CA GLU A 378 30.01 6.56 -9.54
C GLU A 378 29.24 7.23 -10.68
N TRP A 379 27.97 6.87 -10.88
CA TRP A 379 27.10 7.47 -11.88
C TRP A 379 25.64 7.56 -11.44
N LEU A 380 24.94 8.58 -11.92
CA LEU A 380 23.52 8.83 -11.64
C LEU A 380 22.81 9.25 -12.92
N VAL A 381 21.78 8.50 -13.33
CA VAL A 381 20.89 8.93 -14.41
C VAL A 381 19.62 9.48 -13.78
N VAL A 382 19.35 10.77 -14.02
CA VAL A 382 18.10 11.42 -13.62
C VAL A 382 17.28 11.66 -14.86
N ARG A 383 16.07 11.11 -14.89
CA ARG A 383 15.12 11.31 -15.98
C ARG A 383 13.87 11.97 -15.46
N GLU A 384 13.68 13.23 -15.82
CA GLU A 384 12.68 14.11 -15.21
C GLU A 384 12.20 15.17 -16.19
N VAL A 385 11.03 15.76 -15.93
CA VAL A 385 10.46 16.82 -16.78
C VAL A 385 11.10 18.20 -16.53
N PHE A 386 11.67 18.41 -15.35
CA PHE A 386 12.43 19.61 -14.96
C PHE A 386 13.69 19.20 -14.19
N GLU A 387 14.69 20.08 -14.10
CA GLU A 387 15.83 19.83 -13.23
C GLU A 387 15.38 19.75 -11.76
N SER A 388 15.51 18.57 -11.15
CA SER A 388 15.09 18.32 -9.78
C SER A 388 16.17 18.61 -8.75
N GLU A 389 15.80 18.64 -7.47
CA GLU A 389 16.75 18.63 -6.36
C GLU A 389 17.71 17.43 -6.45
N SER A 390 17.23 16.27 -6.89
CA SER A 390 18.07 15.08 -7.07
C SER A 390 19.06 15.21 -8.24
N ALA A 391 18.78 16.03 -9.25
CA ALA A 391 19.73 16.36 -10.32
C ALA A 391 20.72 17.47 -9.93
N SER A 392 20.36 18.31 -8.95
CA SER A 392 21.10 19.54 -8.60
C SER A 392 21.76 19.52 -7.22
N PHE A 393 21.64 18.43 -6.46
CA PHE A 393 22.16 18.32 -5.10
C PHE A 393 23.66 18.66 -5.00
N TRP A 394 24.45 18.31 -6.01
CA TRP A 394 25.91 18.43 -6.03
C TRP A 394 26.41 19.88 -6.11
N TYR A 395 25.55 20.84 -6.45
CA TYR A 395 25.91 22.27 -6.53
C TYR A 395 24.93 23.22 -5.84
N ARG A 396 23.73 22.77 -5.44
CA ARG A 396 22.71 23.61 -4.77
C ARG A 396 22.10 23.03 -3.50
N SER A 397 22.56 21.87 -3.03
CA SER A 397 22.03 21.33 -1.77
C SER A 397 22.43 22.21 -0.57
N PRO A 398 21.64 22.17 0.52
CA PRO A 398 22.01 22.82 1.77
C PRO A 398 23.38 22.36 2.30
N GLU A 399 23.77 21.11 2.05
CA GLU A 399 25.09 20.58 2.42
C GLU A 399 26.22 21.26 1.63
N VAL A 400 25.99 21.65 0.37
CA VAL A 400 26.95 22.44 -0.41
C VAL A 400 27.03 23.86 0.12
N GLU A 401 25.89 24.50 0.39
CA GLU A 401 25.84 25.86 0.94
C GLU A 401 26.53 25.97 2.30
N ARG A 402 26.42 24.94 3.15
CA ARG A 402 27.12 24.87 4.45
C ARG A 402 28.57 24.40 4.35
N GLY A 403 29.04 23.99 3.17
CA GLY A 403 30.40 23.48 2.94
C GLY A 403 30.65 22.06 3.46
N GLU A 404 29.60 21.31 3.83
CA GLU A 404 29.68 19.88 4.18
C GLU A 404 29.97 19.01 2.95
N LEU A 405 29.44 19.41 1.80
CA LEU A 405 29.80 18.87 0.48
C LEU A 405 30.49 19.96 -0.33
N ARG A 406 31.50 19.58 -1.11
CA ARG A 406 32.16 20.48 -2.05
C ARG A 406 32.06 19.89 -3.44
N THR A 407 31.52 20.65 -4.38
CA THR A 407 31.32 20.22 -5.78
C THR A 407 32.55 19.56 -6.40
N ARG A 408 33.76 20.11 -6.15
CA ARG A 408 35.02 19.57 -6.68
C ARG A 408 35.42 18.20 -6.12
N ASP A 409 34.82 17.78 -5.02
CA ASP A 409 35.12 16.48 -4.37
C ASP A 409 34.10 15.40 -4.75
N ILE A 410 33.01 15.76 -5.44
CA ILE A 410 31.95 14.82 -5.82
C ILE A 410 32.36 14.16 -7.14
N GLY A 411 32.60 12.85 -7.10
CA GLY A 411 33.03 12.05 -8.26
C GLY A 411 31.90 11.51 -9.13
N THR A 412 30.63 11.69 -8.73
CA THR A 412 29.47 11.15 -9.44
C THR A 412 29.29 11.77 -10.82
N GLU A 413 29.27 10.95 -11.86
CA GLU A 413 28.87 11.37 -13.21
C GLU A 413 27.34 11.44 -13.32
N ILE A 414 26.78 12.61 -13.64
CA ILE A 414 25.33 12.82 -13.63
C ILE A 414 24.80 13.04 -15.04
N PHE A 415 23.87 12.19 -15.47
CA PHE A 415 23.14 12.28 -16.73
C PHE A 415 21.72 12.80 -16.45
N LEU A 416 21.43 14.06 -16.80
CA LEU A 416 20.08 14.61 -16.75
C LEU A 416 19.41 14.46 -18.12
N LEU A 417 18.39 13.61 -18.21
CA LEU A 417 17.69 13.28 -19.45
C LEU A 417 16.24 13.80 -19.41
N PRO A 418 15.82 14.64 -20.39
CA PRO A 418 14.52 15.27 -20.35
C PRO A 418 13.39 14.28 -20.71
N ALA A 419 12.36 14.20 -19.86
CA ALA A 419 11.22 13.30 -20.01
C ALA A 419 9.98 13.98 -20.60
N ALA A 420 9.17 13.23 -21.34
CA ALA A 420 7.88 13.66 -21.86
C ALA A 420 6.77 13.60 -20.80
N LEU A 421 5.87 14.59 -20.82
CA LEU A 421 4.65 14.62 -20.00
C LEU A 421 3.55 13.69 -20.54
N PRO A 422 2.50 13.38 -19.76
CA PRO A 422 1.43 12.47 -20.20
C PRO A 422 0.74 12.86 -21.52
N GLY A 423 0.56 14.15 -21.82
CA GLY A 423 -0.04 14.59 -23.10
C GLY A 423 0.90 14.48 -24.31
N GLU A 424 2.19 14.20 -24.06
CA GLU A 424 3.26 14.15 -25.05
C GLU A 424 3.64 12.71 -25.42
N LYS A 425 2.91 11.72 -24.90
CA LYS A 425 3.12 10.29 -25.15
C LYS A 425 1.78 9.55 -25.11
N GLU A 426 1.71 8.39 -25.73
CA GLU A 426 0.57 7.48 -25.63
C GLU A 426 0.84 6.36 -24.62
N GLY A 427 -0.21 5.76 -24.10
CA GLY A 427 -0.11 4.58 -23.24
C GLY A 427 -1.30 4.42 -22.30
N THR A 428 -1.11 3.63 -21.25
CA THR A 428 -2.14 3.43 -20.23
C THR A 428 -1.71 3.95 -18.87
N PHE A 429 -2.68 4.38 -18.08
CA PHE A 429 -2.52 4.51 -16.63
C PHE A 429 -3.59 3.72 -15.90
N THR A 430 -3.28 3.26 -14.69
CA THR A 430 -4.20 2.48 -13.86
C THR A 430 -4.55 3.25 -12.61
N ASN A 431 -5.83 3.62 -12.47
CA ASN A 431 -6.28 4.48 -11.38
C ASN A 431 -6.58 3.72 -10.08
N THR A 432 -7.04 4.44 -9.05
CA THR A 432 -7.37 3.87 -7.72
C THR A 432 -8.49 2.82 -7.72
N HIS A 433 -9.26 2.70 -8.80
CA HIS A 433 -10.31 1.69 -8.96
C HIS A 433 -9.86 0.49 -9.82
N ARG A 434 -8.54 0.35 -10.06
CA ARG A 434 -7.94 -0.68 -10.94
C ARG A 434 -8.29 -0.49 -12.42
N LEU A 435 -8.82 0.68 -12.79
CA LEU A 435 -9.25 0.96 -14.15
C LEU A 435 -8.04 1.34 -15.01
N ILE A 436 -7.74 0.47 -15.98
CA ILE A 436 -6.68 0.62 -16.98
C ILE A 436 -7.25 1.44 -18.13
N GLN A 437 -6.75 2.67 -18.31
CA GLN A 437 -7.30 3.62 -19.28
C GLN A 437 -6.22 4.03 -20.28
N TRP A 438 -6.54 3.89 -21.56
CA TRP A 438 -5.70 4.41 -22.64
C TRP A 438 -5.75 5.94 -22.72
N HIS A 439 -4.63 6.57 -23.06
CA HIS A 439 -4.59 7.93 -23.56
C HIS A 439 -3.70 8.01 -24.80
N ASP A 440 -4.11 8.84 -25.75
CA ASP A 440 -3.35 9.09 -26.97
C ASP A 440 -2.38 10.26 -26.75
N GLN A 441 -1.31 10.27 -27.53
CA GLN A 441 -0.44 11.44 -27.64
C GLN A 441 -1.24 12.59 -28.27
N VAL A 442 -1.19 13.77 -27.64
CA VAL A 442 -1.92 14.97 -28.10
C VAL A 442 -1.00 15.96 -28.80
N VAL A 443 0.25 16.06 -28.34
CA VAL A 443 1.28 16.94 -28.90
C VAL A 443 2.65 16.25 -28.91
N ASP A 444 3.57 16.73 -29.72
CA ASP A 444 4.96 16.25 -29.67
C ASP A 444 5.69 16.77 -28.43
N PRO A 445 6.53 15.94 -27.78
CA PRO A 445 7.34 16.40 -26.66
C PRO A 445 8.34 17.47 -27.11
N PRO A 446 8.53 18.54 -26.33
CA PRO A 446 9.33 19.69 -26.73
C PRO A 446 10.82 19.33 -26.83
N GLY A 447 11.52 19.96 -27.78
CA GLY A 447 12.96 19.77 -27.95
C GLY A 447 13.35 18.30 -28.05
N ASP A 448 14.26 17.86 -27.17
CA ASP A 448 14.75 16.48 -27.14
C ASP A 448 14.07 15.59 -26.09
N CYS A 449 12.95 16.03 -25.50
CA CYS A 449 12.17 15.19 -24.59
C CYS A 449 11.71 13.90 -25.30
N ARG A 450 11.68 12.77 -24.56
CA ARG A 450 11.25 11.44 -25.06
C ARG A 450 10.30 10.77 -24.07
N SER A 451 9.54 9.78 -24.52
CA SER A 451 8.74 8.93 -23.63
C SER A 451 9.62 7.96 -22.82
N GLU A 452 9.14 7.46 -21.69
CA GLU A 452 9.81 6.39 -20.92
C GLU A 452 9.93 5.13 -21.76
N THR A 453 8.90 4.81 -22.54
CA THR A 453 8.87 3.65 -23.44
C THR A 453 10.02 3.71 -24.43
N TRP A 454 10.22 4.86 -25.08
CA TRP A 454 11.37 5.12 -25.96
C TRP A 454 12.69 4.88 -25.24
N PHE A 455 12.85 5.47 -24.04
CA PHE A 455 14.10 5.39 -23.28
C PHE A 455 14.46 3.94 -22.95
N PHE A 456 13.54 3.18 -22.36
CA PHE A 456 13.81 1.79 -21.98
C PHE A 456 13.98 0.87 -23.18
N TYR A 457 13.18 1.04 -24.24
CA TYR A 457 13.33 0.24 -25.45
C TYR A 457 14.72 0.41 -26.07
N HIS A 458 15.14 1.66 -26.31
CA HIS A 458 16.42 1.96 -26.94
C HIS A 458 17.62 1.66 -26.03
N LEU A 459 17.48 1.82 -24.71
CA LEU A 459 18.48 1.34 -23.75
C LEU A 459 18.62 -0.19 -23.84
N GLY A 460 17.51 -0.92 -23.86
CA GLY A 460 17.50 -2.38 -24.03
C GLY A 460 18.16 -2.84 -25.33
N LYS A 461 17.86 -2.21 -26.47
CA LYS A 461 18.52 -2.53 -27.75
C LYS A 461 20.03 -2.30 -27.70
N ARG A 462 20.49 -1.20 -27.09
CA ARG A 462 21.93 -0.91 -26.94
C ARG A 462 22.63 -1.90 -26.01
N LEU A 463 21.99 -2.28 -24.90
CA LEU A 463 22.52 -3.29 -23.99
C LEU A 463 22.61 -4.66 -24.69
N LYS A 464 21.58 -5.08 -25.42
CA LYS A 464 21.64 -6.33 -26.20
C LYS A 464 22.76 -6.32 -27.24
N ALA A 465 22.96 -5.21 -27.95
CA ALA A 465 24.06 -5.06 -28.90
C ALA A 465 25.44 -5.10 -28.22
N LEU A 466 25.59 -4.44 -27.07
CA LEU A 466 26.83 -4.45 -26.28
C LEU A 466 27.24 -5.87 -25.84
N TYR A 467 26.25 -6.71 -25.55
CA TYR A 467 26.45 -8.07 -25.05
C TYR A 467 26.25 -9.16 -26.11
N GLU A 468 26.08 -8.82 -27.40
CA GLU A 468 25.73 -9.76 -28.46
C GLU A 468 26.71 -10.94 -28.54
N ASP A 469 28.02 -10.65 -28.50
CA ASP A 469 29.10 -11.63 -28.55
C ASP A 469 29.54 -12.16 -27.18
N SER A 470 28.85 -11.80 -26.09
CA SER A 470 29.24 -12.25 -24.75
C SER A 470 29.04 -13.76 -24.59
N THR A 471 30.08 -14.41 -24.08
CA THR A 471 30.09 -15.84 -23.73
C THR A 471 29.88 -16.08 -22.23
N ASP A 472 29.77 -15.03 -21.43
CA ASP A 472 29.51 -15.16 -19.99
C ASP A 472 28.09 -15.71 -19.76
N PRO A 473 27.92 -16.74 -18.92
CA PRO A 473 26.60 -17.29 -18.63
C PRO A 473 25.61 -16.27 -18.05
N ARG A 474 26.09 -15.30 -17.26
CA ARG A 474 25.26 -14.26 -16.63
C ARG A 474 24.58 -13.33 -17.65
N ASP A 475 25.15 -13.20 -18.84
CA ASP A 475 24.64 -12.29 -19.88
C ASP A 475 23.57 -12.95 -20.76
N ALA A 476 23.36 -14.26 -20.61
CA ALA A 476 22.40 -15.03 -21.39
C ALA A 476 20.98 -14.48 -21.28
N ALA A 477 20.54 -14.12 -20.06
CA ALA A 477 19.22 -13.56 -19.81
C ALA A 477 18.96 -12.31 -20.67
N LEU A 478 19.93 -11.39 -20.75
CA LEU A 478 19.83 -10.18 -21.56
C LEU A 478 19.82 -10.50 -23.05
N ARG A 479 20.70 -11.39 -23.52
CA ARG A 479 20.77 -11.80 -24.93
C ARG A 479 19.47 -12.46 -25.41
N HIS A 480 18.82 -13.26 -24.57
CA HIS A 480 17.62 -14.02 -24.93
C HIS A 480 16.28 -13.35 -24.57
N LEU A 481 16.29 -12.20 -23.88
CA LEU A 481 15.08 -11.43 -23.61
C LEU A 481 14.36 -11.04 -24.92
N THR A 482 13.06 -11.31 -25.03
CA THR A 482 12.22 -10.84 -26.14
C THR A 482 12.19 -9.32 -26.12
N TRP A 483 12.52 -8.66 -27.25
CA TRP A 483 12.64 -7.20 -27.28
C TRP A 483 12.37 -6.61 -28.68
N ASP A 484 11.51 -7.28 -29.44
CA ASP A 484 11.26 -7.03 -30.86
C ASP A 484 9.94 -6.30 -31.07
N TYR A 485 9.77 -5.18 -30.35
CA TYR A 485 8.59 -4.31 -30.50
C TYR A 485 8.73 -3.44 -31.76
N PRO A 486 7.68 -3.32 -32.59
CA PRO A 486 7.70 -2.44 -33.74
C PRO A 486 7.77 -0.98 -33.29
N THR A 487 8.42 -0.15 -34.09
CA THR A 487 8.58 1.28 -33.82
C THR A 487 7.87 2.14 -34.86
N LYS A 488 7.45 3.34 -34.46
CA LYS A 488 6.73 4.31 -35.29
C LYS A 488 7.47 5.65 -35.34
N GLY A 489 7.27 6.37 -36.44
CA GLY A 489 7.75 7.75 -36.61
C GLY A 489 9.26 7.89 -36.72
N GLN A 490 9.73 9.13 -36.88
CA GLN A 490 11.15 9.45 -37.08
C GLN A 490 12.02 9.18 -35.85
N ARG A 491 11.41 9.22 -34.66
CA ARG A 491 12.10 8.96 -33.39
C ARG A 491 12.15 7.47 -33.06
N GLU A 492 11.58 6.59 -33.87
CA GLU A 492 11.48 5.16 -33.58
C GLU A 492 10.83 4.91 -32.20
N GLU A 493 9.68 5.53 -31.96
CA GLU A 493 8.88 5.35 -30.73
C GLU A 493 8.26 3.95 -30.74
N PRO A 494 8.42 3.12 -29.69
CA PRO A 494 7.83 1.78 -29.65
C PRO A 494 6.30 1.83 -29.69
N ASP A 495 5.69 0.88 -30.39
CA ASP A 495 4.24 0.72 -30.42
C ASP A 495 3.70 0.22 -29.07
N VAL A 496 3.17 1.14 -28.27
CA VAL A 496 2.69 0.86 -26.92
C VAL A 496 1.53 -0.14 -26.93
N GLU A 497 0.75 -0.21 -28.01
CA GLU A 497 -0.35 -1.17 -28.10
C GLU A 497 0.16 -2.62 -28.24
N THR A 498 1.27 -2.82 -28.97
CA THR A 498 1.93 -4.13 -29.05
C THR A 498 2.46 -4.57 -27.68
N ILE A 499 3.00 -3.63 -26.88
CA ILE A 499 3.42 -3.91 -25.50
C ILE A 499 2.21 -4.29 -24.64
N LEU A 500 1.09 -3.57 -24.75
CA LEU A 500 -0.14 -3.89 -24.01
C LEU A 500 -0.73 -5.26 -24.38
N ARG A 501 -0.60 -5.68 -25.64
CA ARG A 501 -0.99 -7.03 -26.11
C ARG A 501 -0.13 -8.14 -25.49
N GLU A 502 1.15 -7.88 -25.26
CA GLU A 502 2.00 -8.82 -24.52
C GLU A 502 1.63 -8.85 -23.03
N ILE A 503 1.37 -7.69 -22.44
CA ILE A 503 0.90 -7.59 -21.05
C ILE A 503 -0.42 -8.35 -20.88
N ASN A 504 -1.37 -8.22 -21.81
CA ASN A 504 -2.61 -9.00 -21.84
C ASN A 504 -2.35 -10.50 -21.89
N GLY A 505 -1.53 -10.92 -22.85
CA GLY A 505 -1.16 -12.30 -23.09
C GLY A 505 -1.84 -12.94 -24.29
N TYR A 506 -1.19 -13.99 -24.79
CA TYR A 506 -1.51 -14.66 -26.04
C TYR A 506 -1.07 -16.14 -26.05
N THR A 507 -1.59 -16.93 -26.98
CA THR A 507 -1.17 -18.32 -27.22
C THR A 507 0.25 -18.39 -27.80
N TRP A 508 1.06 -19.37 -27.42
CA TRP A 508 2.39 -19.61 -27.99
C TRP A 508 2.41 -20.89 -28.84
N PRO A 509 2.97 -20.87 -30.07
CA PRO A 509 3.58 -19.75 -30.78
C PRO A 509 2.60 -18.90 -31.62
N GLY A 510 1.30 -19.24 -31.62
CA GLY A 510 0.30 -18.65 -32.54
C GLY A 510 -0.01 -17.16 -32.34
N ARG A 511 0.29 -16.59 -31.17
CA ARG A 511 0.10 -15.18 -30.79
C ARG A 511 -1.33 -14.65 -30.86
N HIS A 512 -2.34 -15.53 -30.76
CA HIS A 512 -3.74 -15.12 -30.57
C HIS A 512 -3.99 -14.67 -29.13
N GLN A 513 -4.64 -13.51 -28.94
CA GLN A 513 -4.89 -12.93 -27.62
C GLN A 513 -5.73 -13.84 -26.72
N ILE A 514 -5.39 -13.88 -25.43
CA ILE A 514 -6.14 -14.60 -24.40
C ILE A 514 -7.22 -13.69 -23.82
N ALA A 515 -8.46 -14.17 -23.81
CA ALA A 515 -9.61 -13.37 -23.43
C ALA A 515 -9.74 -13.13 -21.91
N ASP A 516 -9.28 -14.08 -21.10
CA ASP A 516 -9.38 -14.02 -19.64
C ASP A 516 -8.24 -14.84 -19.00
N PHE A 517 -7.73 -14.39 -17.86
CA PHE A 517 -6.64 -15.05 -17.14
C PHE A 517 -6.93 -16.50 -16.72
N LYS A 518 -8.20 -16.90 -16.66
CA LYS A 518 -8.61 -18.30 -16.42
C LYS A 518 -8.09 -19.25 -17.50
N ASP A 519 -7.82 -18.73 -18.70
CA ASP A 519 -7.41 -19.52 -19.86
C ASP A 519 -5.89 -19.67 -19.99
N LEU A 520 -5.10 -18.99 -19.13
CA LEU A 520 -3.66 -19.16 -19.05
C LEU A 520 -3.27 -20.59 -18.62
N LYS A 521 -2.12 -21.06 -19.09
CA LYS A 521 -1.61 -22.43 -18.90
C LYS A 521 -0.20 -22.41 -18.29
N ASP A 522 0.16 -23.53 -17.67
CA ASP A 522 1.46 -23.80 -17.05
C ASP A 522 2.36 -24.75 -17.88
N ASP A 523 1.92 -25.13 -19.08
CA ASP A 523 2.64 -25.97 -20.05
C ASP A 523 3.45 -25.15 -21.06
N GLY A 524 3.50 -23.83 -20.89
CA GLY A 524 4.19 -22.90 -21.78
C GLY A 524 3.46 -22.61 -23.10
N SER A 525 2.21 -23.06 -23.28
CA SER A 525 1.39 -22.77 -24.46
C SER A 525 0.76 -21.36 -24.42
N THR A 526 0.96 -20.60 -23.34
CA THR A 526 0.52 -19.20 -23.20
C THR A 526 1.66 -18.32 -22.73
N ALA A 527 1.64 -17.06 -23.15
CA ALA A 527 2.53 -15.99 -22.72
C ALA A 527 1.69 -14.85 -22.15
N ALA A 528 2.06 -14.24 -21.03
CA ALA A 528 1.38 -13.06 -20.49
C ALA A 528 2.32 -12.21 -19.63
N GLY A 529 2.48 -10.94 -19.97
CA GLY A 529 3.34 -10.01 -19.24
C GLY A 529 2.76 -9.58 -17.87
N CYS A 530 1.45 -9.67 -17.67
CA CYS A 530 0.81 -9.48 -16.37
C CYS A 530 -0.57 -10.16 -16.34
N TRP A 531 -0.71 -11.28 -15.62
CA TRP A 531 -1.91 -12.11 -15.70
C TRP A 531 -3.21 -11.39 -15.30
N ILE A 532 -3.16 -10.46 -14.34
CA ILE A 532 -4.36 -9.69 -13.94
C ILE A 532 -4.86 -8.76 -15.06
N TYR A 533 -4.01 -8.41 -16.03
CA TYR A 533 -4.39 -7.57 -17.17
C TYR A 533 -4.96 -8.39 -18.33
N THR A 534 -4.88 -9.73 -18.29
CA THR A 534 -5.50 -10.59 -19.32
C THR A 534 -7.01 -10.33 -19.36
N GLY A 535 -7.48 -9.87 -20.51
CA GLY A 535 -8.82 -9.37 -20.76
C GLY A 535 -8.88 -7.91 -21.23
N VAL A 536 -7.77 -7.16 -21.20
CA VAL A 536 -7.70 -5.84 -21.87
C VAL A 536 -7.83 -5.98 -23.39
N PHE A 537 -7.39 -7.10 -23.95
CA PHE A 537 -7.67 -7.57 -25.31
C PHE A 537 -8.46 -8.89 -25.26
N PRO A 538 -9.80 -8.83 -25.13
CA PRO A 538 -10.63 -10.03 -25.08
C PRO A 538 -10.60 -10.81 -26.41
N GLU A 539 -10.25 -10.14 -27.50
CA GLU A 539 -10.08 -10.71 -28.84
C GLU A 539 -9.06 -9.89 -29.63
N ASP A 540 -8.54 -10.47 -30.73
CA ASP A 540 -7.56 -9.81 -31.59
C ASP A 540 -8.13 -8.51 -32.17
N GLY A 541 -7.49 -7.38 -31.86
CA GLY A 541 -7.86 -6.08 -32.43
C GLY A 541 -8.79 -5.22 -31.57
N HIS A 542 -9.29 -5.75 -30.45
CA HIS A 542 -10.19 -4.99 -29.57
C HIS A 542 -9.48 -4.57 -28.28
N ASN A 543 -9.02 -3.31 -28.23
CA ASN A 543 -8.41 -2.72 -27.04
C ASN A 543 -9.47 -2.09 -26.12
N THR A 544 -9.96 -2.84 -25.14
CA THR A 544 -11.03 -2.37 -24.23
C THR A 544 -10.61 -1.17 -23.38
N THR A 545 -9.31 -0.93 -23.19
CA THR A 545 -8.82 0.25 -22.42
C THR A 545 -9.12 1.58 -23.13
N ARG A 546 -9.46 1.53 -24.43
CA ARG A 546 -9.92 2.67 -25.24
C ARG A 546 -11.42 2.91 -25.13
N ASP A 547 -12.21 1.99 -24.59
CA ASP A 547 -13.67 2.11 -24.54
C ASP A 547 -14.13 3.27 -23.66
N ARG A 548 -15.14 4.02 -24.12
CA ARG A 548 -15.69 5.22 -23.44
C ARG A 548 -17.22 5.18 -23.37
N VAL A 549 -17.80 4.01 -23.15
CA VAL A 549 -19.26 3.83 -23.04
C VAL A 549 -19.66 3.79 -21.57
N ALA A 550 -20.08 4.94 -21.05
CA ALA A 550 -20.63 5.02 -19.69
C ALA A 550 -22.08 4.53 -19.64
N ASP A 551 -22.45 3.88 -18.53
CA ASP A 551 -23.85 3.70 -18.16
C ASP A 551 -24.61 5.04 -18.17
N GLY A 552 -25.86 5.01 -18.64
CA GLY A 552 -26.77 6.16 -18.48
C GLY A 552 -27.15 6.42 -17.01
N PRO A 553 -27.87 7.52 -16.71
CA PRO A 553 -28.24 7.88 -15.33
C PRO A 553 -29.04 6.80 -14.58
N GLU A 554 -29.85 6.02 -15.30
CA GLU A 554 -30.65 4.91 -14.77
C GLU A 554 -29.97 3.54 -14.95
N GLY A 555 -28.72 3.52 -15.41
CA GLY A 555 -27.96 2.30 -15.64
C GLY A 555 -27.44 1.67 -14.33
N PRO A 556 -26.74 0.52 -14.41
CA PRO A 556 -26.28 -0.21 -13.24
C PRO A 556 -25.27 0.57 -12.37
N GLY A 557 -24.62 1.61 -12.91
CA GLY A 557 -23.62 2.44 -12.23
C GLY A 557 -22.25 1.79 -12.13
N SER A 558 -22.05 0.67 -12.84
CA SER A 558 -20.80 -0.09 -12.91
C SER A 558 -19.89 0.45 -14.00
N HIS A 559 -20.48 1.03 -15.05
CA HIS A 559 -19.80 1.56 -16.22
C HIS A 559 -18.86 0.52 -16.86
N LEU A 560 -19.33 -0.72 -17.03
CA LEU A 560 -18.53 -1.84 -17.57
C LEU A 560 -18.01 -1.58 -18.99
N GLY A 561 -18.71 -0.76 -19.78
CA GLY A 561 -18.26 -0.32 -21.11
C GLY A 561 -17.30 0.87 -21.11
N TRP A 562 -16.84 1.31 -19.94
CA TRP A 562 -15.83 2.37 -19.83
C TRP A 562 -14.51 1.77 -19.38
N ALA A 563 -13.57 1.66 -20.30
CA ALA A 563 -12.25 1.05 -20.11
C ALA A 563 -12.32 -0.36 -19.48
N PHE A 564 -11.20 -0.87 -18.94
CA PHE A 564 -11.14 -2.20 -18.32
C PHE A 564 -10.63 -2.13 -16.88
N ALA A 565 -11.31 -2.76 -15.93
CA ALA A 565 -10.85 -2.88 -14.55
C ALA A 565 -10.32 -4.29 -14.27
N TRP A 566 -9.06 -4.46 -13.90
CA TRP A 566 -8.59 -5.78 -13.50
C TRP A 566 -9.13 -6.15 -12.11
N PRO A 567 -9.45 -7.42 -11.81
CA PRO A 567 -9.40 -8.56 -12.72
C PRO A 567 -10.72 -8.78 -13.49
N SER A 568 -10.65 -9.21 -14.76
CA SER A 568 -11.80 -9.59 -15.61
C SER A 568 -12.96 -8.58 -15.60
N ASN A 569 -12.62 -7.29 -15.72
CA ASN A 569 -13.55 -6.15 -15.72
C ASN A 569 -14.42 -5.98 -14.45
N ARG A 570 -14.07 -6.61 -13.32
CA ARG A 570 -14.82 -6.54 -12.04
C ARG A 570 -14.64 -5.18 -11.36
N ARG A 571 -15.73 -4.42 -11.22
CA ARG A 571 -15.70 -3.03 -10.71
C ARG A 571 -15.70 -2.98 -9.18
N LEU A 572 -16.42 -3.88 -8.52
CA LEU A 572 -16.42 -4.03 -7.06
C LEU A 572 -15.82 -5.40 -6.69
N MET A 573 -14.67 -5.40 -6.02
CA MET A 573 -14.09 -6.63 -5.48
C MET A 573 -14.98 -7.22 -4.38
N TYR A 574 -14.93 -8.53 -4.23
CA TYR A 574 -15.64 -9.32 -3.22
C TYR A 574 -17.17 -9.23 -3.35
N ASN A 575 -17.67 -8.90 -4.54
CA ASN A 575 -19.08 -8.60 -4.76
C ASN A 575 -20.02 -9.81 -4.56
N ARG A 576 -19.51 -11.05 -4.43
CA ARG A 576 -20.28 -12.20 -3.90
C ARG A 576 -20.81 -11.94 -2.49
N ALA A 577 -20.11 -11.15 -1.68
CA ALA A 577 -20.54 -10.73 -0.36
C ALA A 577 -21.67 -9.68 -0.40
N SER A 578 -22.17 -9.27 -1.57
CA SER A 578 -23.37 -8.42 -1.72
C SER A 578 -24.69 -9.18 -1.63
N ALA A 579 -24.63 -10.52 -1.67
CA ALA A 579 -25.75 -11.41 -1.46
C ALA A 579 -25.60 -12.17 -0.15
N ASP A 580 -26.71 -12.63 0.42
CA ASP A 580 -26.79 -13.51 1.57
C ASP A 580 -26.37 -14.95 1.21
N PRO A 581 -26.23 -15.86 2.20
CA PRO A 581 -25.77 -17.21 1.95
C PRO A 581 -26.64 -18.00 0.97
N ALA A 582 -27.93 -17.66 0.84
CA ALA A 582 -28.86 -18.27 -0.11
C ALA A 582 -28.79 -17.64 -1.51
N GLY A 583 -27.88 -16.68 -1.73
CA GLY A 583 -27.67 -15.98 -2.99
C GLY A 583 -28.71 -14.90 -3.30
N LYS A 584 -29.46 -14.44 -2.30
CA LYS A 584 -30.37 -13.30 -2.45
C LYS A 584 -29.66 -12.01 -2.09
N PRO A 585 -29.92 -10.88 -2.76
CA PRO A 585 -29.38 -9.60 -2.32
C PRO A 585 -29.71 -9.32 -0.85
N TRP A 586 -28.78 -8.74 -0.10
CA TRP A 586 -29.01 -8.40 1.31
C TRP A 586 -30.25 -7.53 1.49
N SER A 587 -30.44 -6.57 0.58
CA SER A 587 -31.66 -5.80 0.41
C SER A 587 -31.84 -5.34 -1.03
N GLU A 588 -33.07 -4.95 -1.40
CA GLU A 588 -33.35 -4.40 -2.72
C GLU A 588 -32.63 -3.06 -2.93
N ARG A 589 -32.55 -2.21 -1.88
CA ARG A 589 -31.88 -0.92 -1.92
C ARG A 589 -30.41 -1.02 -2.32
N LYS A 590 -29.73 -2.10 -1.91
CA LYS A 590 -28.30 -2.32 -2.12
C LYS A 590 -28.02 -3.51 -3.04
N ARG A 591 -29.02 -3.92 -3.84
CA ARG A 591 -28.90 -5.04 -4.78
C ARG A 591 -27.75 -4.84 -5.76
N TYR A 592 -26.91 -5.88 -5.86
CA TYR A 592 -25.73 -5.87 -6.73
C TYR A 592 -25.53 -7.20 -7.46
N LEU A 593 -25.14 -8.29 -6.77
CA LEU A 593 -25.16 -9.65 -7.31
C LEU A 593 -26.25 -10.51 -6.67
N TRP A 594 -26.71 -11.53 -7.41
CA TRP A 594 -27.61 -12.57 -6.93
C TRP A 594 -27.48 -13.86 -7.76
N TRP A 595 -27.94 -14.97 -7.20
CA TRP A 595 -28.04 -16.24 -7.91
C TRP A 595 -29.32 -16.30 -8.75
N ASP A 596 -29.20 -16.55 -10.05
CA ASP A 596 -30.33 -16.90 -10.91
C ASP A 596 -30.43 -18.42 -11.04
N ALA A 597 -31.37 -19.01 -10.32
CA ALA A 597 -31.59 -20.45 -10.33
C ALA A 597 -32.03 -21.00 -11.70
N ARG A 598 -32.65 -20.19 -12.57
CA ARG A 598 -33.06 -20.63 -13.91
C ARG A 598 -31.87 -20.66 -14.86
N ALA A 599 -30.97 -19.69 -14.73
CA ALA A 599 -29.75 -19.61 -15.54
C ALA A 599 -28.57 -20.41 -14.95
N ALA A 600 -28.75 -20.97 -13.74
CA ALA A 600 -27.73 -21.67 -12.95
C ALA A 600 -26.42 -20.87 -12.86
N ARG A 601 -26.52 -19.56 -12.57
CA ARG A 601 -25.36 -18.67 -12.47
C ARG A 601 -25.59 -17.44 -11.60
N TRP A 602 -24.51 -16.87 -11.11
CA TRP A 602 -24.45 -15.53 -10.54
C TRP A 602 -24.61 -14.48 -11.63
N VAL A 603 -25.53 -13.55 -11.42
CA VAL A 603 -25.79 -12.40 -12.30
C VAL A 603 -25.88 -11.13 -11.46
N GLY A 604 -25.76 -9.98 -12.12
CA GLY A 604 -26.03 -8.72 -11.46
C GLY A 604 -25.55 -7.50 -12.21
N LYS A 605 -25.23 -6.46 -11.46
CA LYS A 605 -24.79 -5.16 -11.98
C LYS A 605 -23.31 -5.11 -12.37
N ASP A 606 -22.54 -6.17 -12.10
CA ASP A 606 -21.09 -6.26 -12.29
C ASP A 606 -20.70 -7.70 -12.62
N ASN A 607 -19.47 -7.90 -13.09
CA ASN A 607 -18.93 -9.24 -13.29
C ASN A 607 -18.72 -9.93 -11.93
N PRO A 608 -19.10 -11.21 -11.76
CA PRO A 608 -18.95 -11.89 -10.48
C PRO A 608 -17.47 -12.08 -10.11
N ASP A 609 -17.11 -11.62 -8.93
CA ASP A 609 -15.87 -11.96 -8.22
C ASP A 609 -16.04 -13.31 -7.51
N PHE A 610 -16.46 -14.32 -8.29
CA PHE A 610 -16.81 -15.66 -7.84
C PHE A 610 -16.91 -16.59 -9.06
N PRO A 611 -16.71 -17.92 -8.92
CA PRO A 611 -17.08 -18.86 -9.98
C PRO A 611 -18.57 -18.68 -10.32
N ALA A 612 -18.84 -18.23 -11.54
CA ALA A 612 -20.17 -17.75 -11.92
C ALA A 612 -21.23 -18.87 -11.89
N ASP A 613 -20.84 -20.11 -12.08
CA ASP A 613 -21.67 -21.31 -12.12
C ASP A 613 -21.75 -22.07 -10.79
N ARG A 614 -21.08 -21.59 -9.74
CA ARG A 614 -21.11 -22.23 -8.42
C ARG A 614 -22.37 -21.85 -7.65
N PRO A 615 -23.29 -22.80 -7.38
CA PRO A 615 -24.53 -22.47 -6.69
C PRO A 615 -24.29 -22.15 -5.19
N PRO A 616 -25.17 -21.36 -4.55
CA PRO A 616 -25.00 -20.98 -3.14
C PRO A 616 -24.98 -22.15 -2.14
N ASP A 617 -25.61 -23.28 -2.49
CA ASP A 617 -25.68 -24.51 -1.71
C ASP A 617 -24.59 -25.53 -2.07
N PHE A 618 -23.60 -25.15 -2.88
CA PHE A 618 -22.44 -25.99 -3.14
C PHE A 618 -21.66 -26.26 -1.86
N GLU A 619 -21.46 -27.54 -1.54
CA GLU A 619 -20.60 -28.02 -0.46
C GLU A 619 -19.42 -28.79 -1.06
N PRO A 620 -18.17 -28.55 -0.61
CA PRO A 620 -17.03 -29.36 -1.00
C PRO A 620 -17.21 -30.83 -0.56
N ASP A 621 -16.93 -31.77 -1.45
CA ASP A 621 -16.94 -33.21 -1.13
C ASP A 621 -15.63 -33.63 -0.48
N TRP A 622 -15.53 -33.42 0.84
CA TRP A 622 -14.35 -33.75 1.63
C TRP A 622 -13.99 -35.26 1.63
N THR A 623 -14.88 -36.14 1.16
CA THR A 623 -14.55 -37.57 1.00
C THR A 623 -13.57 -37.83 -0.15
N ARG A 624 -13.39 -36.86 -1.04
CA ARG A 624 -12.46 -36.90 -2.18
C ARG A 624 -11.15 -36.14 -1.93
N ALA A 625 -10.87 -35.78 -0.69
CA ALA A 625 -9.64 -35.09 -0.33
C ALA A 625 -8.38 -35.83 -0.85
N PRO A 626 -7.29 -35.10 -1.21
CA PRO A 626 -7.12 -33.66 -1.05
C PRO A 626 -7.90 -32.84 -2.11
N LEU A 627 -8.63 -31.82 -1.65
CA LEU A 627 -9.26 -30.82 -2.52
C LEU A 627 -8.27 -29.69 -2.83
N THR A 628 -8.30 -29.17 -4.04
CA THR A 628 -7.34 -28.15 -4.51
C THR A 628 -8.02 -26.91 -5.06
N GLY A 629 -7.34 -25.77 -4.96
CA GLY A 629 -7.82 -24.51 -5.50
C GLY A 629 -9.24 -24.16 -5.05
N MET A 630 -10.09 -23.77 -6.00
CA MET A 630 -11.47 -23.39 -5.69
C MET A 630 -12.35 -24.58 -5.28
N ASP A 631 -11.97 -25.84 -5.51
CA ASP A 631 -12.81 -27.00 -5.16
C ASP A 631 -12.97 -27.18 -3.65
N ALA A 632 -12.06 -26.61 -2.86
CA ALA A 632 -12.13 -26.59 -1.40
C ALA A 632 -13.04 -25.50 -0.82
N HIS A 633 -13.58 -24.59 -1.66
CA HIS A 633 -14.43 -23.48 -1.20
C HIS A 633 -15.91 -23.79 -1.42
N ASP A 634 -16.74 -23.58 -0.40
CA ASP A 634 -18.19 -23.69 -0.51
C ASP A 634 -18.81 -22.59 -1.41
N GLY A 635 -20.10 -22.72 -1.74
CA GLY A 635 -20.86 -21.73 -2.53
C GLY A 635 -21.12 -20.39 -1.82
N ARG A 636 -20.68 -20.27 -0.56
CA ARG A 636 -21.01 -19.18 0.37
C ARG A 636 -19.82 -18.25 0.59
N SER A 637 -18.60 -18.73 0.43
CA SER A 637 -17.34 -18.07 0.82
C SER A 637 -16.87 -17.05 -0.23
N PRO A 638 -17.04 -15.73 0.00
CA PRO A 638 -16.89 -14.73 -1.07
C PRO A 638 -15.44 -14.31 -1.35
N PHE A 639 -14.46 -14.69 -0.51
CA PHE A 639 -13.08 -14.20 -0.59
C PHE A 639 -12.16 -15.21 -1.26
N MET A 640 -12.31 -15.39 -2.58
CA MET A 640 -11.63 -16.46 -3.33
C MET A 640 -10.10 -16.46 -3.25
N MET A 641 -9.48 -15.32 -2.97
CA MET A 641 -8.01 -15.22 -2.86
C MET A 641 -7.49 -15.74 -1.51
N ALA A 642 -8.34 -15.81 -0.48
CA ALA A 642 -7.98 -16.38 0.82
C ALA A 642 -8.06 -17.90 0.78
N GLY A 643 -7.11 -18.60 1.40
CA GLY A 643 -7.07 -20.07 1.39
C GLY A 643 -8.34 -20.72 1.94
N ASP A 644 -8.97 -20.11 2.96
CA ASP A 644 -10.21 -20.56 3.58
C ASP A 644 -11.49 -19.88 3.03
N GLY A 645 -11.34 -18.95 2.07
CA GLY A 645 -12.46 -18.24 1.46
C GLY A 645 -13.13 -17.20 2.36
N LYS A 646 -12.57 -16.89 3.54
CA LYS A 646 -13.17 -16.00 4.54
C LYS A 646 -12.45 -14.65 4.65
N ALA A 647 -13.16 -13.64 5.14
CA ALA A 647 -12.56 -12.42 5.66
C ALA A 647 -11.89 -12.69 7.01
N TRP A 648 -10.64 -12.29 7.16
CA TRP A 648 -9.87 -12.51 8.39
C TRP A 648 -10.05 -11.35 9.37
N LEU A 649 -10.79 -11.62 10.45
CA LEU A 649 -10.81 -10.77 11.64
C LEU A 649 -9.49 -10.94 12.40
N PHE A 650 -9.12 -12.19 12.66
CA PHE A 650 -7.80 -12.62 13.11
C PHE A 650 -6.99 -13.07 11.89
N ALA A 651 -5.77 -12.57 11.71
CA ALA A 651 -4.93 -12.97 10.56
C ALA A 651 -3.95 -14.06 10.98
N PRO A 652 -4.17 -15.34 10.62
CA PRO A 652 -3.33 -16.44 11.07
C PRO A 652 -1.93 -16.45 10.41
N SER A 653 -1.79 -15.76 9.29
CA SER A 653 -0.54 -15.62 8.57
C SER A 653 -0.54 -14.33 7.78
N GLY A 654 0.63 -13.95 7.29
CA GLY A 654 0.77 -12.80 6.41
C GLY A 654 1.12 -11.47 7.10
N LEU A 655 1.30 -11.45 8.43
CA LEU A 655 1.66 -10.26 9.21
C LEU A 655 2.87 -10.56 10.09
N LYS A 656 3.81 -9.61 10.15
CA LYS A 656 5.08 -9.74 10.89
C LYS A 656 5.01 -9.23 12.33
N ASP A 657 3.95 -8.50 12.69
CA ASP A 657 3.84 -7.75 13.94
C ASP A 657 2.55 -8.01 14.72
N GLY A 658 1.86 -9.12 14.41
CA GLY A 658 0.73 -9.62 15.19
C GLY A 658 -0.51 -9.96 14.35
N PRO A 659 -1.32 -10.94 14.80
CA PRO A 659 -2.54 -11.36 14.10
C PRO A 659 -3.73 -10.40 14.33
N LEU A 660 -3.64 -9.53 15.35
CA LEU A 660 -4.61 -8.51 15.72
C LEU A 660 -3.96 -7.13 15.90
N PRO A 661 -4.60 -6.05 15.44
CA PRO A 661 -4.09 -4.69 15.62
C PRO A 661 -3.99 -4.25 17.09
N THR A 662 -2.77 -3.92 17.51
CA THR A 662 -2.45 -3.42 18.86
C THR A 662 -1.86 -2.02 18.80
N HIS A 663 -2.26 -1.15 19.73
CA HIS A 663 -1.69 0.21 19.81
C HIS A 663 -0.26 0.18 20.36
N TYR A 664 0.66 0.74 19.56
CA TYR A 664 2.00 1.11 19.98
C TYR A 664 2.24 2.58 19.65
N GLU A 665 3.05 3.25 20.45
CA GLU A 665 3.47 4.62 20.18
C GLU A 665 4.43 4.68 18.98
N PRO A 666 4.46 5.81 18.25
CA PRO A 666 5.52 6.09 17.27
C PRO A 666 6.91 5.96 17.89
N LYS A 667 7.93 5.73 17.05
CA LYS A 667 9.32 5.57 17.50
C LYS A 667 9.79 6.78 18.30
N GLU A 668 9.38 7.95 17.87
CA GLU A 668 9.61 9.22 18.54
C GLU A 668 8.25 9.76 19.00
N SER A 669 7.99 9.67 20.31
CA SER A 669 6.69 10.03 20.90
C SER A 669 6.89 10.97 22.08
N PRO A 670 5.98 11.97 22.28
CA PRO A 670 6.03 12.85 23.44
C PRO A 670 5.61 12.15 24.74
N VAL A 671 5.04 10.93 24.65
CA VAL A 671 4.47 10.20 25.80
C VAL A 671 4.89 8.74 25.81
N ARG A 672 4.87 8.14 27.01
CA ARG A 672 4.94 6.68 27.16
C ARG A 672 3.66 6.02 26.69
N ASN A 673 3.74 4.78 26.20
CA ASN A 673 2.56 4.01 25.82
C ASN A 673 1.59 3.91 27.01
N PRO A 674 0.39 4.48 26.89
CA PRO A 674 -0.57 4.46 27.98
C PRO A 674 -1.17 3.07 28.24
N LEU A 675 -1.21 2.19 27.25
CA LEU A 675 -1.97 0.93 27.30
C LEU A 675 -1.13 -0.29 27.71
N TYR A 676 0.15 -0.31 27.38
CA TYR A 676 1.04 -1.47 27.59
C TYR A 676 2.43 -1.03 28.06
N GLY A 677 3.18 -1.93 28.69
CA GLY A 677 4.60 -1.74 28.97
C GLY A 677 5.46 -1.68 27.71
N GLN A 678 5.07 -2.38 26.64
CA GLN A 678 5.70 -2.29 25.32
C GLN A 678 5.44 -0.91 24.67
N GLN A 679 6.50 -0.15 24.39
CA GLN A 679 6.38 1.23 23.90
C GLN A 679 5.97 1.32 22.43
N ASP A 680 6.91 0.97 21.54
CA ASP A 680 6.79 1.02 20.09
C ASP A 680 6.59 -0.40 19.55
N ASN A 681 6.28 -0.51 18.25
CA ASN A 681 6.06 -1.80 17.61
C ASN A 681 7.28 -2.72 17.87
N PRO A 682 7.13 -3.87 18.54
CA PRO A 682 8.27 -4.71 18.92
C PRO A 682 9.03 -5.30 17.73
N ALA A 683 8.42 -5.34 16.54
CA ALA A 683 9.03 -5.79 15.29
C ALA A 683 9.48 -4.64 14.36
N ILE A 684 9.47 -3.39 14.83
CA ILE A 684 9.86 -2.21 14.05
C ILE A 684 11.26 -2.36 13.43
N LYS A 685 11.43 -1.90 12.18
CA LYS A 685 12.73 -1.84 11.52
C LYS A 685 13.46 -0.56 11.90
N THR A 686 14.60 -0.69 12.59
CA THR A 686 15.49 0.41 12.95
C THR A 686 16.87 0.22 12.34
N TRP A 687 17.53 1.34 12.03
CA TRP A 687 18.90 1.39 11.55
C TRP A 687 19.70 2.34 12.45
N ASP A 688 20.28 1.79 13.51
CA ASP A 688 21.01 2.54 14.53
C ASP A 688 22.38 2.99 14.00
N ARG A 689 22.46 4.24 13.56
CA ARG A 689 23.67 4.82 12.95
C ARG A 689 23.87 6.29 13.37
N PRO A 690 25.13 6.80 13.40
CA PRO A 690 25.39 8.19 13.75
C PRO A 690 24.72 9.22 12.82
N ASP A 691 24.54 8.87 11.54
CA ASP A 691 23.89 9.71 10.53
C ASP A 691 22.36 9.53 10.47
N ASN A 692 21.80 8.64 11.31
CA ASN A 692 20.37 8.43 11.49
C ASN A 692 20.00 8.32 12.98
N PRO A 693 20.24 9.38 13.78
CA PRO A 693 19.91 9.33 15.19
C PRO A 693 18.40 9.28 15.41
N TYR A 694 17.98 8.53 16.43
CA TYR A 694 16.65 8.61 17.06
C TYR A 694 16.78 9.34 18.40
N HIS A 695 15.74 10.03 18.85
CA HIS A 695 15.73 10.65 20.18
C HIS A 695 14.79 9.91 21.14
N ALA A 696 14.99 10.17 22.44
CA ALA A 696 14.29 9.45 23.49
C ALA A 696 12.79 9.80 23.55
N ILE A 697 12.00 8.89 24.10
CA ILE A 697 10.58 9.11 24.39
C ILE A 697 10.45 10.27 25.38
N GLY A 698 9.59 11.24 25.06
CA GLY A 698 9.36 12.42 25.89
C GLY A 698 10.61 13.31 26.05
N ASP A 699 11.53 13.28 25.09
CA ASP A 699 12.72 14.14 25.12
C ASP A 699 12.30 15.63 25.18
N PRO A 700 12.67 16.37 26.25
CA PRO A 700 12.30 17.77 26.38
C PRO A 700 12.94 18.66 25.31
N ALA A 701 13.98 18.19 24.61
CA ALA A 701 14.56 18.90 23.49
C ALA A 701 13.65 18.90 22.25
N TYR A 702 12.69 17.97 22.15
CA TYR A 702 11.77 17.81 21.02
C TYR A 702 10.33 17.56 21.52
N PRO A 703 9.68 18.55 22.17
CA PRO A 703 8.45 18.31 22.92
C PRO A 703 7.17 18.28 22.07
N TYR A 704 7.24 18.62 20.78
CA TYR A 704 6.06 18.82 19.94
C TYR A 704 5.90 17.69 18.92
N VAL A 705 4.68 17.20 18.74
CA VAL A 705 4.37 16.26 17.66
C VAL A 705 4.37 17.01 16.34
N ILE A 706 4.97 16.44 15.30
CA ILE A 706 4.90 16.96 13.94
C ILE A 706 4.31 15.91 12.99
N THR A 707 3.47 16.38 12.08
CA THR A 707 2.92 15.57 11.00
C THR A 707 3.16 16.24 9.64
N THR A 708 3.62 15.45 8.66
CA THR A 708 3.80 15.95 7.29
C THR A 708 2.59 15.65 6.41
N TYR A 709 2.16 16.56 5.55
CA TYR A 709 0.98 16.36 4.70
C TYR A 709 1.06 17.09 3.35
N ARG A 710 -0.05 17.10 2.62
CA ARG A 710 -0.17 17.68 1.28
C ARG A 710 -1.17 18.82 1.23
N LEU A 711 -1.01 19.68 0.23
CA LEU A 711 -1.91 20.76 -0.16
C LEU A 711 -2.49 20.44 -1.54
N THR A 712 -3.67 20.97 -1.84
CA THR A 712 -4.37 20.70 -3.11
C THR A 712 -3.56 21.18 -4.32
N GLU A 713 -2.78 22.24 -4.15
CA GLU A 713 -2.08 22.97 -5.21
C GLU A 713 -0.76 22.32 -5.64
N HIS A 714 -0.23 21.39 -4.85
CA HIS A 714 1.07 20.78 -5.09
C HIS A 714 1.03 19.25 -5.02
N HIS A 715 1.85 18.60 -5.86
CA HIS A 715 1.91 17.15 -5.98
C HIS A 715 3.28 16.61 -5.53
N ALA A 716 3.27 15.61 -4.64
CA ALA A 716 4.46 14.91 -4.13
C ALA A 716 5.58 15.87 -3.67
N GLY A 717 6.85 15.59 -3.98
CA GLY A 717 8.00 16.49 -3.74
C GLY A 717 7.99 17.77 -4.60
N GLY A 718 6.83 18.14 -5.14
CA GLY A 718 6.53 19.37 -5.82
C GLY A 718 6.92 19.42 -7.30
N ILE A 719 7.46 18.37 -7.90
CA ILE A 719 7.66 18.30 -9.36
C ILE A 719 6.47 17.56 -9.99
N PRO A 720 5.79 18.12 -11.01
CA PRO A 720 6.10 19.39 -11.70
C PRO A 720 5.45 20.64 -11.10
N THR A 721 4.58 20.53 -10.08
CA THR A 721 3.68 21.63 -9.67
C THR A 721 4.35 22.90 -9.12
N ARG A 722 5.59 22.83 -8.63
CA ARG A 722 6.38 24.02 -8.24
C ARG A 722 6.93 24.77 -9.46
N PHE A 723 7.00 24.12 -10.62
CA PHE A 723 7.44 24.68 -11.89
C PHE A 723 6.28 25.19 -12.76
N VAL A 724 5.05 25.04 -12.30
CA VAL A 724 3.87 25.60 -12.97
C VAL A 724 3.54 26.93 -12.29
N PRO A 725 3.61 28.08 -13.00
CA PRO A 725 3.46 29.40 -12.39
C PRO A 725 2.14 29.58 -11.63
N THR A 726 1.03 29.03 -12.13
CA THR A 726 -0.29 29.20 -11.52
C THR A 726 -0.43 28.44 -10.20
N THR A 727 0.11 27.23 -10.09
CA THR A 727 0.12 26.50 -8.82
C THR A 727 1.13 27.09 -7.84
N ALA A 728 2.26 27.59 -8.32
CA ALA A 728 3.23 28.30 -7.50
C ALA A 728 2.69 29.65 -6.98
N GLU A 729 1.88 30.37 -7.76
CA GLU A 729 1.19 31.58 -7.28
C GLU A 729 0.23 31.29 -6.13
N LEU A 730 -0.49 30.17 -6.19
CA LEU A 730 -1.44 29.78 -5.15
C LEU A 730 -0.77 29.34 -3.85
N GLN A 731 0.40 28.68 -3.92
CA GLN A 731 1.18 28.24 -2.75
C GLN A 731 2.69 28.47 -3.01
N PRO A 732 3.19 29.70 -2.83
CA PRO A 732 4.55 30.06 -3.27
C PRO A 732 5.66 29.58 -2.34
N GLU A 733 5.35 29.22 -1.10
CA GLU A 733 6.37 28.95 -0.10
C GLU A 733 5.89 27.96 0.96
N GLY A 734 6.83 27.19 1.50
CA GLY A 734 6.59 26.28 2.63
C GLY A 734 6.25 27.02 3.92
N PHE A 735 5.37 26.41 4.73
CA PHE A 735 4.95 26.93 6.03
C PHE A 735 4.79 25.83 7.07
N LEU A 736 4.77 26.23 8.34
CA LEU A 736 4.47 25.39 9.50
C LEU A 736 3.16 25.85 10.15
N GLU A 737 2.17 24.96 10.22
CA GLU A 737 0.95 25.17 10.98
C GLU A 737 1.18 24.90 12.47
N LEU A 738 0.72 25.82 13.33
CA LEU A 738 0.72 25.66 14.78
C LEU A 738 -0.50 26.33 15.40
N SER A 739 -0.88 25.89 16.60
CA SER A 739 -2.05 26.44 17.31
C SER A 739 -1.76 27.83 17.86
N PRO A 740 -2.80 28.67 18.09
CA PRO A 740 -2.64 29.97 18.75
C PRO A 740 -1.99 29.86 20.13
N GLU A 741 -2.29 28.81 20.90
CA GLU A 741 -1.70 28.58 22.22
C GLU A 741 -0.20 28.34 22.13
N LEU A 742 0.26 27.49 21.20
CA LEU A 742 1.68 27.27 21.00
C LEU A 742 2.38 28.53 20.46
N GLY A 743 1.72 29.23 19.53
CA GLY A 743 2.20 30.53 19.03
C GLY A 743 2.42 31.54 20.15
N ALA A 744 1.46 31.68 21.07
CA ALA A 744 1.57 32.56 22.22
C ALA A 744 2.70 32.13 23.19
N GLN A 745 2.83 30.82 23.47
CA GLN A 745 3.90 30.29 24.32
C GLN A 745 5.31 30.58 23.75
N LEU A 746 5.46 30.49 22.43
CA LEU A 746 6.75 30.66 21.74
C LEU A 746 6.97 32.10 21.23
N GLY A 747 6.01 33.01 21.41
CA GLY A 747 6.06 34.38 20.88
C GLY A 747 6.04 34.45 19.35
N ILE A 748 5.43 33.46 18.68
CA ILE A 748 5.33 33.30 17.22
C ILE A 748 3.96 33.78 16.74
N THR A 749 3.96 34.61 15.69
CA THR A 749 2.76 35.06 14.97
C THR A 749 2.85 34.64 13.50
N THR A 750 1.71 34.61 12.79
CA THR A 750 1.68 34.24 11.37
C THR A 750 2.62 35.11 10.54
N GLY A 751 3.44 34.46 9.71
CA GLY A 751 4.45 35.10 8.86
C GLY A 751 5.83 35.24 9.51
N ASP A 752 5.96 35.01 10.82
CA ASP A 752 7.28 34.98 11.47
C ASP A 752 8.13 33.83 10.90
N PRO A 753 9.46 34.04 10.70
CA PRO A 753 10.37 32.94 10.42
C PRO A 753 10.49 32.06 11.66
N VAL A 754 10.50 30.76 11.44
CA VAL A 754 10.68 29.74 12.48
C VAL A 754 11.70 28.71 12.05
N VAL A 755 12.41 28.16 13.02
CA VAL A 755 13.27 26.99 12.84
C VAL A 755 12.60 25.79 13.47
N VAL A 756 12.43 24.75 12.67
CA VAL A 756 11.97 23.43 13.10
C VAL A 756 13.17 22.51 13.16
N SER A 757 13.34 21.79 14.26
CA SER A 757 14.52 20.96 14.47
C SER A 757 14.18 19.61 15.09
N THR A 758 15.03 18.65 14.78
CA THR A 758 14.99 17.28 15.24
C THR A 758 16.42 16.80 15.47
N ALA A 759 16.66 15.59 15.99
CA ALA A 759 18.03 15.08 16.17
C ALA A 759 18.79 14.89 14.83
N ARG A 760 18.08 14.86 13.70
CA ARG A 760 18.66 14.70 12.35
C ARG A 760 19.08 16.02 11.71
N GLY A 761 18.49 17.14 12.13
CA GLY A 761 18.76 18.43 11.52
C GLY A 761 17.66 19.46 11.76
N SER A 762 17.84 20.61 11.11
CA SER A 762 17.00 21.79 11.25
C SER A 762 16.64 22.37 9.89
N ILE A 763 15.46 22.98 9.80
CA ILE A 763 14.97 23.68 8.62
C ILE A 763 14.31 25.01 9.00
N GLU A 764 14.30 25.96 8.07
CA GLU A 764 13.58 27.23 8.17
C GLU A 764 12.21 27.15 7.46
N SER A 765 11.19 27.76 8.06
CA SER A 765 9.86 27.89 7.45
C SER A 765 9.15 29.14 7.94
N LYS A 766 8.00 29.47 7.35
CA LYS A 766 7.10 30.53 7.84
C LYS A 766 6.02 29.96 8.74
N ALA A 767 5.74 30.64 9.85
CA ALA A 767 4.64 30.25 10.73
C ALA A 767 3.26 30.57 10.13
N LEU A 768 2.32 29.63 10.25
CA LEU A 768 0.89 29.83 10.07
C LEU A 768 0.17 29.48 11.38
N VAL A 769 -0.10 30.50 12.20
CA VAL A 769 -0.82 30.33 13.46
C VAL A 769 -2.32 30.21 13.15
N THR A 770 -2.95 29.10 13.53
CA THR A 770 -4.32 28.77 13.11
C THR A 770 -5.06 27.85 14.09
N ASP A 771 -6.36 28.11 14.31
CA ASP A 771 -7.25 27.25 15.13
C ASP A 771 -7.46 25.84 14.56
N ARG A 772 -7.03 25.61 13.31
CA ARG A 772 -7.12 24.30 12.66
C ARG A 772 -6.17 23.27 13.28
N MET A 773 -5.14 23.74 13.99
CA MET A 773 -4.28 22.92 14.85
C MET A 773 -4.72 23.11 16.30
N GLN A 774 -4.90 22.02 17.03
CA GLN A 774 -5.33 22.08 18.42
C GLN A 774 -4.37 21.29 19.33
N PRO A 775 -4.00 21.84 20.50
CA PRO A 775 -3.39 21.06 21.57
C PRO A 775 -4.40 20.00 22.06
N LEU A 776 -3.90 18.82 22.41
CA LEU A 776 -4.72 17.72 22.92
C LEU A 776 -4.31 17.35 24.34
N GLN A 777 -5.28 16.92 25.16
CA GLN A 777 -4.98 16.30 26.45
C GLN A 777 -4.72 14.82 26.24
N VAL A 778 -3.48 14.38 26.49
CA VAL A 778 -3.05 12.99 26.27
C VAL A 778 -2.28 12.53 27.50
N ALA A 779 -2.69 11.40 28.07
CA ALA A 779 -2.09 10.81 29.26
C ALA A 779 -1.87 11.82 30.43
N GLY A 780 -2.77 12.80 30.60
CA GLY A 780 -2.69 13.82 31.66
C GLY A 780 -1.81 15.03 31.34
N HIS A 781 -1.35 15.18 30.10
CA HIS A 781 -0.51 16.30 29.66
C HIS A 781 -1.07 16.97 28.40
N THR A 782 -0.81 18.26 28.26
CA THR A 782 -1.06 18.99 27.01
C THR A 782 0.01 18.62 25.98
N VAL A 783 -0.40 17.96 24.89
CA VAL A 783 0.45 17.67 23.74
C VAL A 783 0.14 18.67 22.63
N HIS A 784 1.14 19.45 22.23
CA HIS A 784 1.05 20.33 21.07
C HIS A 784 1.43 19.59 19.80
N GLN A 785 0.69 19.85 18.72
CA GLN A 785 0.94 19.29 17.40
C GLN A 785 1.19 20.43 16.40
N VAL A 786 2.17 20.24 15.52
CA VAL A 786 2.46 21.12 14.39
C VAL A 786 2.34 20.38 13.07
N GLY A 787 2.01 21.11 12.02
CA GLY A 787 1.72 20.57 10.72
C GLY A 787 2.62 21.14 9.63
N MET A 788 3.17 20.29 8.76
CA MET A 788 4.07 20.76 7.69
C MET A 788 3.77 20.14 6.32
N PRO A 789 3.51 20.92 5.26
CA PRO A 789 3.52 20.41 3.90
C PRO A 789 4.93 20.00 3.47
N TRP A 790 5.09 18.85 2.81
CA TRP A 790 6.42 18.34 2.38
C TRP A 790 6.74 18.60 0.90
N HIS A 791 6.03 19.53 0.26
CA HIS A 791 6.14 19.78 -1.19
C HIS A 791 7.39 20.52 -1.63
N PHE A 792 8.07 21.20 -0.71
CA PHE A 792 9.00 22.27 -1.02
C PHE A 792 10.46 21.80 -1.02
N GLY A 793 11.27 22.50 -1.82
CA GLY A 793 12.70 22.34 -2.01
C GLY A 793 13.27 23.60 -2.68
N TRP A 794 14.53 23.55 -3.11
CA TRP A 794 15.24 24.71 -3.67
C TRP A 794 15.04 24.95 -5.18
N GLN A 795 14.30 24.07 -5.87
CA GLN A 795 14.01 24.19 -7.30
C GLN A 795 12.59 24.72 -7.59
N GLY A 796 12.36 25.24 -8.81
CA GLY A 796 11.05 25.76 -9.24
C GLY A 796 10.71 27.17 -8.73
N TYR A 797 9.49 27.62 -9.01
CA TYR A 797 8.99 28.95 -8.64
C TYR A 797 8.52 29.02 -7.18
N ALA A 798 7.92 27.94 -6.69
CA ALA A 798 7.58 27.80 -5.28
C ALA A 798 8.71 27.07 -4.55
N THR A 799 9.23 27.65 -3.47
CA THR A 799 10.45 27.15 -2.80
C THR A 799 10.29 27.05 -1.29
N GLY A 800 11.23 26.38 -0.64
CA GLY A 800 11.29 26.25 0.81
C GLY A 800 12.20 25.10 1.21
N ASP A 801 12.43 24.94 2.51
CA ASP A 801 13.24 23.85 2.99
C ASP A 801 12.53 22.50 2.90
N VAL A 802 13.35 21.45 2.82
CA VAL A 802 12.89 20.07 2.66
C VAL A 802 12.47 19.49 4.02
N ALA A 803 11.15 19.33 4.22
CA ALA A 803 10.57 18.80 5.46
C ALA A 803 11.16 17.45 5.89
N ASN A 804 11.47 16.56 4.94
CA ASN A 804 12.02 15.23 5.23
C ASN A 804 13.48 15.25 5.72
N THR A 805 14.13 16.42 5.81
CA THR A 805 15.34 16.60 6.63
C THR A 805 15.09 16.23 8.10
N LEU A 806 13.85 16.42 8.58
CA LEU A 806 13.48 16.19 9.97
C LEU A 806 13.13 14.72 10.28
N THR A 807 12.78 13.94 9.27
CA THR A 807 12.33 12.55 9.44
C THR A 807 13.49 11.58 9.61
N SER A 808 13.30 10.54 10.42
CA SER A 808 14.26 9.44 10.58
C SER A 808 14.02 8.35 9.53
N ILE A 809 15.05 7.53 9.27
CA ILE A 809 14.93 6.28 8.54
C ILE A 809 14.50 5.21 9.56
N VAL A 810 13.22 4.87 9.56
CA VAL A 810 12.59 3.84 10.40
C VAL A 810 11.46 3.22 9.59
N GLY A 811 11.19 1.92 9.74
CA GLY A 811 10.27 1.21 8.85
C GLY A 811 9.24 0.36 9.57
N ASP A 812 8.03 0.31 9.00
CA ASP A 812 7.02 -0.70 9.27
C ASP A 812 7.57 -2.12 8.98
N PRO A 813 7.36 -3.10 9.87
CA PRO A 813 7.90 -4.46 9.71
C PRO A 813 7.45 -5.14 8.43
N ASN A 814 6.20 -4.90 8.02
CA ASN A 814 5.55 -5.61 6.92
C ASN A 814 5.99 -5.09 5.55
N SER A 815 6.10 -3.78 5.41
CA SER A 815 6.22 -3.08 4.12
C SER A 815 7.45 -2.19 3.99
N SER A 816 8.19 -1.95 5.08
CA SER A 816 9.28 -0.96 5.14
C SER A 816 8.85 0.47 4.80
N ILE A 817 7.56 0.78 4.87
CA ILE A 817 7.09 2.16 4.77
C ILE A 817 7.51 2.93 6.02
N HIS A 818 7.94 4.16 5.81
CA HIS A 818 8.53 5.03 6.82
C HIS A 818 7.51 5.66 7.79
N GLU A 819 8.01 6.20 8.90
CA GLU A 819 7.23 7.01 9.85
C GLU A 819 7.38 8.51 9.57
N GLY A 820 6.51 9.05 8.70
CA GLY A 820 6.54 10.46 8.30
C GLY A 820 5.33 11.26 8.79
N LYS A 821 4.39 10.61 9.48
CA LYS A 821 3.13 11.20 9.94
C LYS A 821 3.08 11.48 11.43
N ALA A 822 3.93 10.83 12.22
CA ALA A 822 3.97 11.04 13.66
C ALA A 822 5.41 10.86 14.16
N PHE A 823 6.04 11.96 14.53
CA PHE A 823 7.33 12.00 15.21
C PHE A 823 7.40 13.31 16.00
N THR A 824 8.49 13.55 16.72
CA THR A 824 8.64 14.73 17.57
C THR A 824 9.71 15.71 17.09
N CYS A 825 9.49 16.99 17.34
CA CYS A 825 10.36 18.10 16.95
C CYS A 825 10.37 19.22 17.99
N ASN A 826 11.26 20.18 17.78
CA ASN A 826 11.25 21.48 18.42
C ASN A 826 10.92 22.59 17.41
N VAL A 827 10.36 23.68 17.91
CA VAL A 827 10.06 24.88 17.13
C VAL A 827 10.57 26.09 17.90
N ARG A 828 11.33 26.96 17.22
CA ARG A 828 11.74 28.26 17.78
C ARG A 828 11.49 29.39 16.78
N LYS A 829 11.24 30.59 17.30
CA LYS A 829 11.21 31.81 16.49
C LYS A 829 12.60 32.15 15.94
N GLY A 830 12.64 32.76 14.77
CA GLY A 830 13.85 33.26 14.13
C GLY A 830 14.28 32.43 12.93
N ARG A 831 15.45 32.78 12.39
CA ARG A 831 16.03 32.14 11.20
C ARG A 831 17.02 31.05 11.57
N LEU A 832 17.31 30.18 10.61
CA LEU A 832 18.41 29.22 10.70
C LEU A 832 19.73 29.97 10.55
N ASP A 833 20.72 29.62 11.38
CA ASP A 833 22.02 30.29 11.34
C ASP A 833 22.70 30.00 9.99
N GLN A 834 22.90 31.03 9.17
CA GLN A 834 23.65 30.89 7.93
C GLN A 834 25.13 30.73 8.25
N ALA A 835 25.79 29.75 7.63
CA ALA A 835 27.25 29.71 7.64
C ALA A 835 27.79 31.02 7.05
N PRO A 836 28.89 31.59 7.58
CA PRO A 836 29.46 32.80 7.02
C PRO A 836 29.79 32.57 5.54
N ALA A 837 29.28 33.46 4.68
CA ALA A 837 29.52 33.41 3.24
C ALA A 837 31.02 33.27 2.98
N GLN A 838 31.43 32.19 2.33
CA GLN A 838 32.82 32.03 1.89
C GLN A 838 33.06 33.09 0.80
N SER A 839 33.90 34.07 1.13
CA SER A 839 34.37 35.15 0.26
C SER A 839 35.20 34.64 -0.90
#